data_AF-A0A0V0ITF3-F1
#
_entry.id   AF-A0A0V0ITF3-F1
#
_cell.length_a   1.000
_cell.length_b   1.000
_cell.length_c   1.000
_cell.angle_alpha   90.00
_cell.angle_beta   90.00
_cell.angle_gamma   90.00
#
_symmetry.space_group_name_H-M   'P 1'
#
loop_
_entity.id
_entity.type
_entity.pdbx_description
1 polymer ?
#
loop_
_entity_poly.entity_id
_entity_poly.type
_entity_poly.pdbx_seq_one_letter_code
_entity_poly.pdbx_strand_id
1 'polypeptide(L)'
;MKKVKMELAKWSKKTFGNVFQQIATLEDVIKTKEIQLEMAPTKSNRAELHKAEADIKRYKHIEEEYWKQKAGMQWFKDGDRNTKFFHAYVKGRRKKLQINAIQTREGDMITTTQNIGEEAVNVYKKQFMEDQEVSDYSMLTHIPSIITKEQNEIMVRIPTNEEVKKVVFALNGDSASGPDGFSGMFFQSCWDIVGEDVTNMVKAFFCGQELPRYITHTNLVLIPKKELVSTFGDLRPISLSTFANKIISRVVHERIAIVLPSLISKSQTGFVKGRNITENVLLAQEIIRDINRRNKYHNVVVKLDMAKAYDRVSWKFLVRVMRNFGFAERIIDMIVRLISNNWYSVLMNGQSFGFFQSTRGLKQGDPLSPTLFIIAAEVLSRGLNSLFEDPDYIGYGMPKWSPAVSHLSYADDTILFCSGQTTSMRKMINILRGYEKVSGQMINLDKSMIYLHEQVPNRVCNQIKRITGIRQGSFPFTYLGCPIFYGRKNKGHFENLLKKVTNRMNTWQNKLMSFGGRYILIAHVLQSIPVYLLAAMNPPKSIIDQLHKLFAKFFWSNSTGARNKHWVAWDKMCYPKVEGGLGFRSLHDVSKAFFAKLWWNFRTDTSSLWASFMWNKYCKKMHPTVTRGQGASHVWRKMITIREEVEHNIWWQIKAGNSSFWFDNWTKQGALWYVEENNAVEEEIEVKYFT
;
A
#
# COMPACT_ATOMS: atom_id res chain seq x y z
N MET A 1 9.05 24.73 21.18
CA MET A 1 9.63 24.15 19.94
C MET A 1 10.80 24.95 19.34
N LYS A 2 10.64 26.20 18.86
CA LYS A 2 11.77 26.96 18.25
C LYS A 2 13.01 27.09 19.15
N LYS A 3 12.83 27.50 20.42
CA LYS A 3 13.91 27.59 21.41
C LYS A 3 14.59 26.22 21.64
N VAL A 4 13.78 25.16 21.80
CA VAL A 4 14.24 23.77 21.99
C VAL A 4 15.13 23.32 20.83
N LYS A 5 14.74 23.61 19.58
CA LYS A 5 15.57 23.28 18.40
C LYS A 5 16.96 23.91 18.46
N MET A 6 17.04 25.18 18.85
CA MET A 6 18.33 25.89 18.96
C MET A 6 19.21 25.28 20.05
N GLU A 7 18.64 24.98 21.21
CA GLU A 7 19.39 24.38 22.32
C GLU A 7 19.83 22.94 22.02
N LEU A 8 18.98 22.12 21.38
CA LEU A 8 19.35 20.78 20.94
C LEU A 8 20.45 20.79 19.88
N ALA A 9 20.45 21.78 18.96
CA ALA A 9 21.53 21.93 17.99
C ALA A 9 22.86 22.28 18.66
N LYS A 10 22.85 23.18 19.66
CA LYS A 10 24.03 23.50 20.46
C LYS A 10 24.52 22.28 21.26
N TRP A 11 23.60 21.54 21.89
CA TRP A 11 23.90 20.32 22.63
C TRP A 11 24.51 19.24 21.73
N SER A 12 23.90 18.97 20.57
CA SER A 12 24.44 18.01 19.61
C SER A 12 25.87 18.35 19.17
N LYS A 13 26.15 19.62 18.88
CA LYS A 13 27.48 20.09 18.52
C LYS A 13 28.50 19.93 19.67
N LYS A 14 28.08 20.17 20.92
CA LYS A 14 28.95 20.07 22.11
C LYS A 14 29.19 18.61 22.55
N THR A 15 28.17 17.76 22.49
CA THR A 15 28.21 16.40 23.06
C THR A 15 28.69 15.35 22.07
N PHE A 16 28.23 15.39 20.81
CA PHE A 16 28.58 14.38 19.80
C PHE A 16 29.62 14.87 18.78
N GLY A 17 29.70 16.18 18.53
CA GLY A 17 30.67 16.74 17.59
C GLY A 17 30.64 16.08 16.20
N ASN A 18 31.81 15.87 15.62
CA ASN A 18 31.96 15.12 14.37
C ASN A 18 32.31 13.66 14.68
N VAL A 19 31.28 12.79 14.70
CA VAL A 19 31.41 11.36 14.99
C VAL A 19 32.46 10.68 14.11
N PHE A 20 32.53 11.04 12.81
CA PHE A 20 33.47 10.43 11.88
C PHE A 20 34.93 10.76 12.22
N GLN A 21 35.18 12.01 12.61
CA GLN A 21 36.51 12.44 13.03
C GLN A 21 36.91 11.81 14.36
N GLN A 22 35.96 11.69 15.31
CA GLN A 22 36.20 11.02 16.59
C GLN A 22 36.54 9.53 16.43
N ILE A 23 35.89 8.81 15.50
CA ILE A 23 36.24 7.42 15.21
C ILE A 23 37.68 7.32 14.69
N ALA A 24 38.05 8.16 13.72
CA ALA A 24 39.41 8.17 13.18
C ALA A 24 40.46 8.47 14.28
N THR A 25 40.20 9.47 15.13
CA THR A 25 41.10 9.79 16.26
C THR A 25 41.19 8.65 17.28
N LEU A 26 40.08 7.98 17.61
CA LEU A 26 40.08 6.85 18.54
C LEU A 26 40.81 5.62 17.96
N GLU A 27 40.77 5.40 16.65
CA GLU A 27 41.55 4.34 16.00
C GLU A 27 43.05 4.55 16.15
N ASP A 28 43.53 5.80 16.06
CA ASP A 28 44.93 6.14 16.28
C ASP A 28 45.33 6.09 17.76
N VAL A 29 44.44 6.50 18.67
CA VAL A 29 44.64 6.37 20.12
C VAL A 29 44.75 4.90 20.54
N ILE A 30 43.90 4.01 20.01
CA ILE A 30 43.96 2.57 20.31
C ILE A 30 45.30 1.99 19.87
N LYS A 31 45.77 2.26 18.64
CA LYS A 31 47.09 1.81 18.19
C LYS A 31 48.21 2.25 19.12
N THR A 32 48.16 3.50 19.57
CA THR A 32 49.16 4.06 20.48
C THR A 32 49.11 3.37 21.85
N LYS A 33 47.91 3.05 22.33
CA LYS A 33 47.68 2.37 23.62
C LYS A 33 48.02 0.87 23.57
N GLU A 34 47.82 0.22 22.44
CA GLU A 34 48.31 -1.15 22.17
C GLU A 34 49.83 -1.20 22.27
N ILE A 35 50.53 -0.28 21.58
CA ILE A 35 52.00 -0.17 21.65
C ILE A 35 52.48 0.10 23.09
N GLN A 36 51.79 0.97 23.83
CA GLN A 36 52.12 1.25 25.24
C GLN A 36 51.91 0.05 26.17
N LEU A 37 50.90 -0.79 25.89
CA LEU A 37 50.67 -2.03 26.63
C LEU A 37 51.74 -3.07 26.32
N GLU A 38 52.15 -3.19 25.05
CA GLU A 38 53.24 -4.09 24.63
C GLU A 38 54.58 -3.68 25.24
N MET A 39 54.86 -2.38 25.32
CA MET A 39 56.07 -1.86 25.97
C MET A 39 56.03 -1.97 27.50
N ALA A 40 54.85 -1.82 28.12
CA ALA A 40 54.69 -1.84 29.57
C ALA A 40 53.32 -2.43 29.97
N PRO A 41 53.23 -3.73 30.30
CA PRO A 41 51.98 -4.42 30.61
C PRO A 41 51.48 -4.15 32.04
N THR A 42 51.21 -2.89 32.36
CA THR A 42 50.66 -2.47 33.65
C THR A 42 49.13 -2.58 33.69
N LYS A 43 48.55 -2.74 34.89
CA LYS A 43 47.09 -2.70 35.06
C LYS A 43 46.47 -1.37 34.60
N SER A 44 47.21 -0.26 34.74
CA SER A 44 46.77 1.07 34.28
C SER A 44 46.66 1.14 32.76
N ASN A 45 47.70 0.71 32.03
CA ASN A 45 47.71 0.72 30.56
C ASN A 45 46.61 -0.17 29.99
N ARG A 46 46.34 -1.32 30.63
CA ARG A 46 45.23 -2.21 30.23
C ARG A 46 43.86 -1.56 30.43
N ALA A 47 43.64 -0.86 31.55
CA ALA A 47 42.39 -0.16 31.81
C ALA A 47 42.16 0.99 30.82
N GLU A 48 43.21 1.72 30.44
CA GLU A 48 43.14 2.78 29.44
C GLU A 48 42.84 2.25 28.03
N LEU A 49 43.46 1.12 27.63
CA LEU A 49 43.14 0.46 26.38
C LEU A 49 41.68 0.00 26.34
N HIS A 50 41.21 -0.71 27.38
CA HIS A 50 39.81 -1.16 27.47
C HIS A 50 38.83 0.02 27.43
N LYS A 51 39.19 1.17 28.02
CA LYS A 51 38.38 2.40 27.94
C LYS A 51 38.30 2.93 26.50
N ALA A 52 39.43 3.05 25.82
CA ALA A 52 39.46 3.47 24.41
C ALA A 52 38.69 2.50 23.49
N GLU A 53 38.78 1.19 23.75
CA GLU A 53 37.99 0.16 23.05
C GLU A 53 36.49 0.26 23.32
N ALA A 54 36.07 0.59 24.54
CA ALA A 54 34.67 0.83 24.87
C ALA A 54 34.15 2.09 24.17
N ASP A 55 34.95 3.16 24.17
CA ASP A 55 34.61 4.42 23.51
C ASP A 55 34.49 4.26 21.99
N ILE A 56 35.43 3.56 21.34
CA ILE A 56 35.32 3.32 19.89
C ILE A 56 34.11 2.44 19.54
N LYS A 57 33.77 1.43 20.37
CA LYS A 57 32.57 0.61 20.19
C LYS A 57 31.31 1.48 20.27
N ARG A 58 31.25 2.39 21.23
CA ARG A 58 30.15 3.36 21.38
C ARG A 58 30.04 4.26 20.16
N TYR A 59 31.13 4.85 19.68
CA TYR A 59 31.09 5.74 18.51
C TYR A 59 30.78 5.01 17.21
N LYS A 60 31.29 3.80 17.01
CA LYS A 60 30.92 2.94 15.86
C LYS A 60 29.43 2.58 15.87
N HIS A 61 28.86 2.33 17.06
CA HIS A 61 27.43 2.11 17.19
C HIS A 61 26.60 3.37 16.86
N ILE A 62 27.06 4.56 17.27
CA ILE A 62 26.40 5.83 16.91
C ILE A 62 26.47 6.08 15.39
N GLU A 63 27.62 5.82 14.76
CA GLU A 63 27.77 5.93 13.31
C GLU A 63 26.83 4.97 12.57
N GLU A 64 26.70 3.74 13.06
CA GLU A 64 25.78 2.74 12.52
C GLU A 64 24.34 3.24 12.59
N GLU A 65 23.86 3.66 13.77
CA GLU A 65 22.51 4.19 13.96
C GLU A 65 22.26 5.43 13.08
N TYR A 66 23.26 6.32 12.93
CA TYR A 66 23.18 7.46 12.03
C TYR A 66 22.97 7.05 10.57
N TRP A 67 23.76 6.09 10.06
CA TRP A 67 23.63 5.64 8.68
C TRP A 67 22.40 4.79 8.45
N LYS A 68 21.99 3.98 9.43
CA LYS A 68 20.75 3.20 9.42
C LYS A 68 19.54 4.12 9.32
N GLN A 69 19.49 5.19 10.14
CA GLN A 69 18.45 6.20 10.07
C GLN A 69 18.44 6.90 8.71
N LYS A 70 19.61 7.29 8.18
CA LYS A 70 19.71 7.93 6.85
C LYS A 70 19.41 6.99 5.68
N ALA A 71 19.66 5.70 5.82
CA ALA A 71 19.33 4.70 4.83
C ALA A 71 17.83 4.39 4.79
N GLY A 72 17.12 4.61 5.91
CA GLY A 72 15.69 4.33 6.04
C GLY A 72 15.36 2.83 5.91
N MET A 73 16.28 1.95 6.29
CA MET A 73 16.14 0.50 6.17
C MET A 73 15.56 -0.10 7.46
N GLN A 74 14.38 -0.71 7.38
CA GLN A 74 13.67 -1.30 8.54
C GLN A 74 14.02 -2.78 8.81
N TRP A 75 14.73 -3.46 7.90
CA TRP A 75 14.76 -4.94 7.85
C TRP A 75 15.98 -5.60 8.50
N PHE A 76 16.97 -4.80 8.91
CA PHE A 76 18.28 -5.28 9.38
C PHE A 76 18.32 -5.44 10.90
N LYS A 77 17.25 -6.01 11.50
CA LYS A 77 17.15 -5.98 12.97
C LYS A 77 18.30 -6.74 13.65
N ASP A 78 18.87 -7.79 13.05
CA ASP A 78 19.94 -8.59 13.70
C ASP A 78 20.92 -9.30 12.74
N GLY A 79 21.52 -8.63 11.74
CA GLY A 79 22.65 -9.29 11.07
C GLY A 79 23.43 -8.48 10.05
N ASP A 80 24.74 -8.45 10.30
CA ASP A 80 25.85 -7.85 9.53
C ASP A 80 26.10 -6.34 9.78
N ARG A 81 27.21 -6.04 10.48
CA ARG A 81 27.69 -4.69 10.90
C ARG A 81 28.32 -3.90 9.75
N ASN A 82 27.78 -4.00 8.54
CA ASN A 82 28.47 -3.54 7.34
C ASN A 82 28.16 -2.07 7.01
N THR A 83 28.87 -1.14 7.68
CA THR A 83 28.80 0.31 7.40
C THR A 83 29.15 0.66 5.95
N LYS A 84 30.05 -0.09 5.30
CA LYS A 84 30.42 0.12 3.88
C LYS A 84 29.24 -0.14 2.94
N PHE A 85 28.43 -1.16 3.23
CA PHE A 85 27.20 -1.43 2.48
C PHE A 85 26.21 -0.26 2.61
N PHE A 86 25.95 0.21 3.83
CA PHE A 86 25.04 1.35 4.06
C PHE A 86 25.54 2.61 3.37
N HIS A 87 26.84 2.90 3.47
CA HIS A 87 27.45 4.05 2.81
C HIS A 87 27.32 3.98 1.28
N ALA A 88 27.63 2.82 0.68
CA ALA A 88 27.50 2.61 -0.76
C ALA A 88 26.02 2.72 -1.21
N TYR A 89 25.10 2.15 -0.43
CA TYR A 89 23.67 2.21 -0.70
C TYR A 89 23.13 3.65 -0.64
N VAL A 90 23.45 4.39 0.43
CA VAL A 90 23.04 5.79 0.59
C VAL A 90 23.64 6.68 -0.50
N LYS A 91 24.92 6.50 -0.83
CA LYS A 91 25.59 7.26 -1.91
C LYS A 91 24.93 6.98 -3.26
N GLY A 92 24.63 5.71 -3.56
CA GLY A 92 23.91 5.32 -4.77
C GLY A 92 22.49 5.90 -4.82
N ARG A 93 21.76 5.89 -3.70
CA ARG A 93 20.42 6.47 -3.60
C ARG A 93 20.43 7.99 -3.77
N ARG A 94 21.38 8.71 -3.15
CA ARG A 94 21.52 10.16 -3.31
C ARG A 94 21.80 10.54 -4.75
N LYS A 95 22.69 9.82 -5.43
CA LYS A 95 22.97 10.05 -6.86
C LYS A 95 21.74 9.87 -7.73
N LYS A 96 20.86 8.91 -7.41
CA LYS A 96 19.59 8.68 -8.13
C LYS A 96 18.51 9.73 -7.83
N LEU A 97 18.53 10.35 -6.65
CA LEU A 97 17.54 11.35 -6.25
C LEU A 97 17.91 12.77 -6.67
N GLN A 98 19.18 13.00 -7.04
CA GLN A 98 19.63 14.30 -7.48
C GLN A 98 19.05 14.63 -8.86
N ILE A 99 18.34 15.76 -8.94
CA ILE A 99 17.78 16.25 -10.19
C ILE A 99 18.80 17.24 -10.77
N ASN A 100 19.46 16.83 -11.86
CA ASN A 100 20.50 17.63 -12.52
C ASN A 100 19.96 18.48 -13.66
N ALA A 101 18.89 18.03 -14.31
CA ALA A 101 18.27 18.74 -15.40
C ALA A 101 16.78 18.39 -15.48
N ILE A 102 15.96 19.35 -15.90
CA ILE A 102 14.53 19.14 -16.13
C ILE A 102 14.07 19.92 -17.35
N GLN A 103 13.19 19.32 -18.13
CA GLN A 103 12.57 19.97 -19.26
C GLN A 103 11.33 20.76 -18.81
N THR A 104 11.24 22.02 -19.23
CA THR A 104 10.05 22.86 -19.04
C THR A 104 8.92 22.44 -19.97
N ARG A 105 7.74 23.06 -19.80
CA ARG A 105 6.60 22.84 -20.71
C ARG A 105 6.83 23.41 -22.11
N GLU A 106 7.72 24.39 -22.23
CA GLU A 106 8.06 25.08 -23.47
C GLU A 106 9.18 24.36 -24.24
N GLY A 107 9.75 23.30 -23.66
CA GLY A 107 10.76 22.45 -24.28
C GLY A 107 12.19 22.74 -23.82
N ASP A 108 12.40 23.82 -23.08
CA ASP A 108 13.72 24.25 -22.59
C ASP A 108 14.25 23.36 -21.48
N MET A 109 15.57 23.13 -21.48
CA MET A 109 16.26 22.35 -20.47
C MET A 109 16.87 23.25 -19.40
N ILE A 110 16.36 23.15 -18.17
CA ILE A 110 16.92 23.86 -17.01
C ILE A 110 17.89 22.94 -16.29
N THR A 111 19.11 23.41 -16.03
CA THR A 111 20.18 22.64 -15.39
C THR A 111 20.62 23.20 -14.03
N THR A 112 20.41 24.50 -13.79
CA THR A 112 20.79 25.15 -12.52
C THR A 112 19.79 24.83 -11.40
N THR A 113 20.28 24.41 -10.23
CA THR A 113 19.42 24.03 -9.08
C THR A 113 18.47 25.15 -8.67
N GLN A 114 18.90 26.41 -8.73
CA GLN A 114 18.08 27.57 -8.40
C GLN A 114 16.91 27.74 -9.38
N ASN A 115 17.18 27.77 -10.69
CA ASN A 115 16.15 27.88 -11.72
C ASN A 115 15.18 26.68 -11.68
N ILE A 116 15.68 25.46 -11.41
CA ILE A 116 14.83 24.28 -11.22
C ILE A 116 13.93 24.47 -10.00
N GLY A 117 14.45 25.04 -8.91
CA GLY A 117 13.69 25.35 -7.70
C GLY A 117 12.58 26.36 -7.92
N GLU A 118 12.86 27.45 -8.63
CA GLU A 118 11.88 28.49 -8.96
C GLU A 118 10.80 27.97 -9.91
N GLU A 119 11.18 27.23 -10.94
CA GLU A 119 10.22 26.61 -11.86
C GLU A 119 9.36 25.55 -11.15
N ALA A 120 9.95 24.79 -10.22
CA ALA A 120 9.18 23.86 -9.40
C ALA A 120 8.11 24.60 -8.58
N VAL A 121 8.46 25.74 -7.97
CA VAL A 121 7.49 26.58 -7.23
C VAL A 121 6.37 27.03 -8.16
N ASN A 122 6.67 27.52 -9.37
CA ASN A 122 5.65 27.94 -10.33
C ASN A 122 4.72 26.79 -10.73
N VAL A 123 5.28 25.64 -11.10
CA VAL A 123 4.52 24.45 -11.52
C VAL A 123 3.60 23.95 -10.41
N TYR A 124 4.10 23.82 -9.19
CA TYR A 124 3.31 23.30 -8.07
C TYR A 124 2.33 24.34 -7.53
N LYS A 125 2.68 25.62 -7.50
CA LYS A 125 1.75 26.69 -7.14
C LYS A 125 0.54 26.70 -8.08
N LYS A 126 0.76 26.68 -9.40
CA LYS A 126 -0.33 26.57 -10.40
C LYS A 126 -1.14 25.28 -10.25
N GLN A 127 -0.49 24.17 -9.89
CA GLN A 127 -1.17 22.89 -9.67
C GLN A 127 -2.11 22.92 -8.47
N PHE A 128 -1.71 23.55 -7.36
CA PHE A 128 -2.48 23.64 -6.12
C PHE A 128 -3.46 24.83 -6.08
N MET A 129 -3.59 25.58 -7.17
CA MET A 129 -4.59 26.64 -7.33
C MET A 129 -5.83 26.13 -8.06
N GLU A 130 -7.00 26.41 -7.52
CA GLU A 130 -8.30 26.16 -8.15
C GLU A 130 -8.60 27.26 -9.17
N ASP A 131 -8.86 26.88 -10.43
CA ASP A 131 -9.06 27.82 -11.55
C ASP A 131 -10.54 27.92 -12.01
N GLN A 132 -11.44 27.09 -11.46
CA GLN A 132 -12.83 26.99 -11.94
C GLN A 132 -13.83 27.01 -10.79
N GLU A 133 -14.86 27.85 -10.92
CA GLU A 133 -16.03 27.83 -10.05
C GLU A 133 -17.09 26.88 -10.59
N VAL A 134 -17.46 25.89 -9.77
CA VAL A 134 -18.52 24.94 -10.10
C VAL A 134 -19.81 25.36 -9.39
N SER A 135 -20.87 25.53 -10.17
CA SER A 135 -22.22 25.87 -9.69
C SER A 135 -23.18 24.67 -9.63
N ASP A 136 -22.99 23.67 -10.50
CA ASP A 136 -23.86 22.49 -10.60
C ASP A 136 -23.30 21.31 -9.79
N TYR A 137 -24.05 20.86 -8.79
CA TYR A 137 -23.73 19.71 -7.94
C TYR A 137 -24.79 18.59 -8.01
N SER A 138 -25.56 18.53 -9.11
CA SER A 138 -26.63 17.54 -9.31
C SER A 138 -26.21 16.08 -9.07
N MET A 139 -24.95 15.72 -9.35
CA MET A 139 -24.42 14.38 -9.10
C MET A 139 -24.40 13.98 -7.61
N LEU A 140 -24.43 14.94 -6.69
CA LEU A 140 -24.49 14.67 -5.24
C LEU A 140 -25.84 14.12 -4.78
N THR A 141 -26.87 14.10 -5.63
CA THR A 141 -28.18 13.49 -5.35
C THR A 141 -28.08 11.99 -5.04
N HIS A 142 -27.05 11.32 -5.55
CA HIS A 142 -26.80 9.90 -5.27
C HIS A 142 -26.14 9.65 -3.90
N ILE A 143 -25.84 10.69 -3.12
CA ILE A 143 -25.24 10.58 -1.79
C ILE A 143 -26.35 10.65 -0.73
N PRO A 144 -26.65 9.54 -0.03
CA PRO A 144 -27.60 9.53 1.07
C PRO A 144 -26.96 10.03 2.36
N SER A 145 -27.81 10.54 3.26
CA SER A 145 -27.42 10.80 4.64
C SER A 145 -27.38 9.48 5.43
N ILE A 146 -26.18 9.02 5.78
CA ILE A 146 -25.94 7.73 6.45
C ILE A 146 -25.54 7.92 7.91
N ILE A 147 -24.87 9.03 8.23
CA ILE A 147 -24.23 9.22 9.53
C ILE A 147 -25.28 9.53 10.59
N THR A 148 -25.23 8.78 11.69
CA THR A 148 -26.15 8.96 12.81
C THR A 148 -25.68 10.09 13.72
N LYS A 149 -26.61 10.63 14.53
CA LYS A 149 -26.28 11.66 15.53
C LYS A 149 -25.25 11.15 16.54
N GLU A 150 -25.39 9.92 17.02
CA GLU A 150 -24.45 9.27 17.94
C GLU A 150 -23.03 9.17 17.36
N GLN A 151 -22.91 8.78 16.08
CA GLN A 151 -21.61 8.74 15.40
C GLN A 151 -20.97 10.13 15.32
N ASN A 152 -21.76 11.16 15.02
CA ASN A 152 -21.29 12.55 15.01
C ASN A 152 -20.81 13.01 16.40
N GLU A 153 -21.56 12.69 17.46
CA GLU A 153 -21.17 13.03 18.85
C GLU A 153 -19.83 12.40 19.24
N ILE A 154 -19.62 11.12 18.88
CA ILE A 154 -18.34 10.43 19.10
C ILE A 154 -17.21 11.13 18.33
N MET A 155 -17.42 11.46 17.06
CA MET A 155 -16.37 12.08 16.23
C MET A 155 -15.97 13.49 16.72
N VAL A 156 -16.90 14.23 17.33
CA VAL A 156 -16.70 15.62 17.77
C VAL A 156 -16.22 15.73 19.23
N ARG A 157 -16.36 14.67 20.03
CA ARG A 157 -15.97 14.65 21.46
C ARG A 157 -14.53 15.13 21.70
N ILE A 158 -14.26 15.86 22.77
CA ILE A 158 -12.87 16.27 23.07
C ILE A 158 -12.00 15.02 23.32
N PRO A 159 -10.83 14.88 22.67
CA PRO A 159 -9.97 13.71 22.83
C PRO A 159 -9.36 13.62 24.22
N THR A 160 -9.22 12.38 24.70
CA THR A 160 -8.58 12.10 26.00
C THR A 160 -7.05 12.07 25.86
N ASN A 161 -6.34 12.23 26.97
CA ASN A 161 -4.88 12.15 26.99
C ASN A 161 -4.39 10.77 26.49
N GLU A 162 -5.11 9.71 26.84
CA GLU A 162 -4.82 8.34 26.39
C GLU A 162 -5.03 8.15 24.89
N GLU A 163 -6.09 8.74 24.31
CA GLU A 163 -6.34 8.72 22.87
C GLU A 163 -5.18 9.37 22.11
N VAL A 164 -4.73 10.54 22.56
CA VAL A 164 -3.60 11.26 21.94
C VAL A 164 -2.30 10.46 22.09
N LYS A 165 -2.02 9.92 23.29
CA LYS A 165 -0.83 9.08 23.53
C LYS A 165 -0.84 7.87 22.59
N LYS A 166 -1.96 7.15 22.49
CA LYS A 166 -2.10 5.99 21.61
C LYS A 166 -1.79 6.36 20.15
N VAL A 167 -2.26 7.51 19.68
CA VAL A 167 -1.96 8.00 18.32
C VAL A 167 -0.46 8.29 18.12
N VAL A 168 0.18 8.95 19.09
CA VAL A 168 1.61 9.29 19.01
C VAL A 168 2.48 8.04 18.92
N PHE A 169 2.17 7.00 19.70
CA PHE A 169 2.90 5.74 19.70
C PHE A 169 2.53 4.82 18.52
N ALA A 170 1.36 5.01 17.90
CA ALA A 170 0.99 4.31 16.67
C ALA A 170 1.67 4.90 15.42
N LEU A 171 2.05 6.18 15.44
CA LEU A 171 2.78 6.82 14.34
C LEU A 171 4.24 6.33 14.30
N ASN A 172 4.80 6.25 13.09
CA ASN A 172 6.17 5.78 12.91
C ASN A 172 7.20 6.80 13.46
N GLY A 173 7.90 6.42 14.53
CA GLY A 173 8.93 7.21 15.18
C GLY A 173 10.09 7.60 14.26
N ASP A 174 10.49 6.69 13.37
CA ASP A 174 11.62 6.84 12.45
C ASP A 174 11.27 7.60 11.16
N SER A 175 10.04 8.09 11.05
CA SER A 175 9.62 8.86 9.88
C SER A 175 10.38 10.19 9.78
N ALA A 176 10.64 10.61 8.53
CA ALA A 176 11.32 11.88 8.27
C ALA A 176 10.54 13.05 8.89
N SER A 177 11.27 13.93 9.58
CA SER A 177 10.71 15.12 10.23
C SER A 177 10.22 16.15 9.21
N GLY A 178 9.29 16.99 9.66
CA GLY A 178 8.89 18.19 8.92
C GLY A 178 9.95 19.29 8.97
N PRO A 179 9.59 20.54 8.58
CA PRO A 179 10.50 21.69 8.61
C PRO A 179 11.02 22.05 10.01
N ASP A 180 10.28 21.66 11.04
CA ASP A 180 10.63 21.88 12.45
C ASP A 180 11.84 21.03 12.87
N GLY A 181 12.03 19.85 12.27
CA GLY A 181 13.15 18.94 12.54
C GLY A 181 12.89 17.94 13.67
N PHE A 182 11.67 17.88 14.20
CA PHE A 182 11.31 16.93 15.25
C PHE A 182 10.68 15.67 14.62
N SER A 183 11.30 14.52 14.81
CA SER A 183 10.79 13.21 14.37
C SER A 183 9.79 12.63 15.37
N GLY A 184 9.11 11.55 15.01
CA GLY A 184 8.20 10.87 15.94
C GLY A 184 8.90 10.31 17.18
N MET A 185 10.15 9.85 17.03
CA MET A 185 10.97 9.38 18.15
C MET A 185 11.15 10.45 19.24
N PHE A 186 11.25 11.73 18.88
CA PHE A 186 11.32 12.81 19.87
C PHE A 186 10.06 12.83 20.76
N PHE A 187 8.88 12.75 20.15
CA PHE A 187 7.61 12.78 20.89
C PHE A 187 7.39 11.51 21.71
N GLN A 188 7.83 10.36 21.22
CA GLN A 188 7.69 9.08 21.91
C GLN A 188 8.64 8.99 23.11
N SER A 189 9.91 9.35 22.94
CA SER A 189 10.91 9.27 24.00
C SER A 189 10.78 10.38 25.06
N CYS A 190 10.28 11.55 24.68
CA CYS A 190 10.11 12.69 25.60
C CYS A 190 8.65 12.87 26.03
N TRP A 191 7.79 11.86 25.88
CA TRP A 191 6.35 11.97 26.13
C TRP A 191 6.03 12.46 27.55
N ASP A 192 6.80 12.04 28.54
CA ASP A 192 6.60 12.44 29.93
C ASP A 192 6.86 13.95 30.18
N ILE A 193 7.56 14.61 29.24
CA ILE A 193 7.85 16.05 29.28
C ILE A 193 6.89 16.81 28.37
N VAL A 194 6.69 16.38 27.12
CA VAL A 194 5.95 17.15 26.10
C VAL A 194 4.50 16.69 25.93
N GLY A 195 4.09 15.58 26.56
CA GLY A 195 2.81 14.93 26.31
C GLY A 195 1.62 15.79 26.72
N GLU A 196 1.73 16.54 27.81
CA GLU A 196 0.69 17.46 28.27
C GLU A 196 0.49 18.62 27.28
N ASP A 197 1.56 19.29 26.88
CA ASP A 197 1.52 20.39 25.90
C ASP A 197 0.91 19.94 24.56
N VAL A 198 1.34 18.79 24.05
CA VAL A 198 0.83 18.21 22.80
C VAL A 198 -0.66 17.91 22.93
N THR A 199 -1.08 17.35 24.06
CA THR A 199 -2.49 17.03 24.31
C THR A 199 -3.34 18.29 24.41
N ASN A 200 -2.85 19.32 25.11
CA ASN A 200 -3.54 20.60 25.22
C ASN A 200 -3.68 21.29 23.86
N MET A 201 -2.65 21.21 23.00
CA MET A 201 -2.73 21.68 21.62
C MET A 201 -3.80 20.93 20.81
N VAL A 202 -3.88 19.60 20.93
CA VAL A 202 -4.92 18.81 20.24
C VAL A 202 -6.31 19.21 20.76
N LYS A 203 -6.51 19.30 22.08
CA LYS A 203 -7.79 19.71 22.67
C LYS A 203 -8.20 21.12 22.23
N ALA A 204 -7.27 22.08 22.23
CA ALA A 204 -7.51 23.44 21.77
C ALA A 204 -7.97 23.48 20.31
N PHE A 205 -7.36 22.67 19.45
CA PHE A 205 -7.78 22.53 18.04
C PHE A 205 -9.23 22.01 17.92
N PHE A 206 -9.59 21.00 18.71
CA PHE A 206 -10.95 20.46 18.78
C PHE A 206 -11.98 21.46 19.34
N CYS A 207 -11.52 22.44 20.13
CA CYS A 207 -12.33 23.56 20.62
C CYS A 207 -12.44 24.74 19.64
N GLY A 208 -11.84 24.65 18.44
CA GLY A 208 -11.96 25.67 17.39
C GLY A 208 -10.73 26.54 17.17
N GLN A 209 -9.66 26.36 17.95
CA GLN A 209 -8.44 27.17 17.79
C GLN A 209 -7.70 26.84 16.49
N GLU A 210 -7.17 27.86 15.82
CA GLU A 210 -6.37 27.68 14.61
C GLU A 210 -4.95 27.21 14.91
N LEU A 211 -4.36 26.47 13.97
CA LEU A 211 -2.96 26.07 14.06
C LEU A 211 -2.05 27.21 13.56
N PRO A 212 -0.98 27.54 14.29
CA PRO A 212 -0.02 28.54 13.85
C PRO A 212 0.71 28.07 12.59
N ARG A 213 1.06 29.02 11.70
CA ARG A 213 1.77 28.76 10.44
C ARG A 213 3.04 27.91 10.59
N TYR A 214 3.69 27.99 11.74
CA TYR A 214 4.87 27.20 12.04
C TYR A 214 4.58 25.69 12.10
N ILE A 215 3.41 25.29 12.58
CA ILE A 215 2.98 23.88 12.65
C ILE A 215 2.45 23.41 11.30
N THR A 216 1.82 24.31 10.55
CA THR A 216 1.21 23.99 9.24
C THR A 216 2.17 24.08 8.07
N HIS A 217 3.38 24.62 8.27
CA HIS A 217 4.45 24.60 7.27
C HIS A 217 4.84 23.17 6.90
N THR A 218 4.86 22.89 5.60
CA THR A 218 5.07 21.57 5.02
C THR A 218 6.09 21.64 3.89
N ASN A 219 7.09 20.77 3.91
CA ASN A 219 8.05 20.67 2.82
C ASN A 219 7.53 19.69 1.75
N LEU A 220 7.45 20.14 0.50
CA LEU A 220 7.18 19.29 -0.66
C LEU A 220 8.48 18.66 -1.15
N VAL A 221 8.64 17.36 -0.90
CA VAL A 221 9.77 16.56 -1.39
C VAL A 221 9.38 15.84 -2.66
N LEU A 222 10.19 15.97 -3.71
CA LEU A 222 9.92 15.36 -4.99
C LEU A 222 10.58 13.98 -5.08
N ILE A 223 9.77 12.93 -5.28
CA ILE A 223 10.25 11.55 -5.45
C ILE A 223 10.07 11.10 -6.90
N PRO A 224 11.12 10.58 -7.57
CA PRO A 224 11.00 10.00 -8.90
C PRO A 224 9.98 8.87 -8.99
N LYS A 225 9.06 8.93 -9.97
CA LYS A 225 8.14 7.83 -10.32
C LYS A 225 8.80 6.79 -11.23
N LYS A 226 9.84 7.19 -11.96
CA LYS A 226 10.55 6.38 -12.96
C LYS A 226 12.06 6.54 -12.76
N GLU A 227 12.85 5.65 -13.35
CA GLU A 227 14.32 5.71 -13.24
C GLU A 227 14.91 6.93 -13.95
N LEU A 228 14.35 7.31 -15.10
CA LEU A 228 14.70 8.52 -15.83
C LEU A 228 13.63 9.57 -15.59
N VAL A 229 14.05 10.72 -15.06
CA VAL A 229 13.19 11.89 -14.81
C VAL A 229 13.52 12.93 -15.87
N SER A 230 12.55 13.24 -16.72
CA SER A 230 12.70 14.28 -17.75
C SER A 230 11.86 15.51 -17.42
N THR A 231 10.69 15.32 -16.82
CA THR A 231 9.73 16.40 -16.53
C THR A 231 9.28 16.38 -15.08
N PHE A 232 8.70 17.49 -14.60
CA PHE A 232 8.06 17.53 -13.28
C PHE A 232 6.87 16.56 -13.16
N GLY A 233 6.28 16.11 -14.28
CA GLY A 233 5.23 15.08 -14.29
C GLY A 233 5.72 13.69 -13.84
N ASP A 234 7.00 13.41 -14.03
CA ASP A 234 7.67 12.17 -13.60
C ASP A 234 8.03 12.18 -12.11
N LEU A 235 7.79 13.29 -11.41
CA LEU A 235 8.01 13.43 -9.98
C LEU A 235 6.68 13.32 -9.21
N ARG A 236 6.74 12.75 -8.02
CA ARG A 236 5.63 12.65 -7.06
C ARG A 236 5.90 13.60 -5.90
N PRO A 237 5.06 14.63 -5.67
CA PRO A 237 5.23 15.49 -4.52
C PRO A 237 4.79 14.75 -3.25
N ILE A 238 5.66 14.67 -2.25
CA ILE A 238 5.36 14.17 -0.90
C ILE A 238 5.36 15.34 0.05
N SER A 239 4.27 15.50 0.79
CA SER A 239 4.10 16.49 1.85
C SER A 239 4.76 15.99 3.14
N LEU A 240 5.89 16.57 3.52
CA LEU A 240 6.51 16.38 4.84
C LEU A 240 5.98 17.43 5.81
N SER A 241 4.83 17.14 6.42
CA SER A 241 4.24 17.95 7.49
C SER A 241 4.94 17.71 8.83
N THR A 242 4.83 18.68 9.75
CA THR A 242 5.29 18.53 11.14
C THR A 242 4.60 17.34 11.81
N PHE A 243 5.31 16.68 12.72
CA PHE A 243 4.74 15.53 13.44
C PHE A 243 3.54 15.95 14.31
N ALA A 244 3.58 17.16 14.88
CA ALA A 244 2.46 17.77 15.59
C ALA A 244 1.17 17.85 14.74
N ASN A 245 1.27 18.29 13.48
CA ASN A 245 0.14 18.33 12.55
C ASN A 245 -0.37 16.91 12.22
N LYS A 246 0.55 15.94 12.04
CA LYS A 246 0.20 14.54 11.80
C LYS A 246 -0.56 13.90 12.97
N ILE A 247 -0.25 14.27 14.22
CA ILE A 247 -0.99 13.78 15.40
C ILE A 247 -2.47 14.20 15.30
N ILE A 248 -2.74 15.49 15.05
CA ILE A 248 -4.11 16.00 14.95
C ILE A 248 -4.84 15.33 13.78
N SER A 249 -4.21 15.29 12.60
CA SER A 249 -4.74 14.62 11.41
C SER A 249 -5.05 13.14 11.68
N ARG A 250 -4.18 12.44 12.42
CA ARG A 250 -4.38 11.03 12.78
C ARG A 250 -5.53 10.83 13.77
N VAL A 251 -5.69 11.68 14.79
CA VAL A 251 -6.84 11.61 15.71
C VAL A 251 -8.15 11.76 14.95
N VAL A 252 -8.25 12.76 14.06
CA VAL A 252 -9.44 12.96 13.23
C VAL A 252 -9.69 11.76 12.31
N HIS A 253 -8.63 11.22 11.68
CA HIS A 253 -8.72 10.04 10.83
C HIS A 253 -9.26 8.82 11.57
N GLU A 254 -8.74 8.47 12.75
CA GLU A 254 -9.18 7.28 13.51
C GLU A 254 -10.67 7.33 13.82
N ARG A 255 -11.21 8.53 14.08
CA ARG A 255 -12.64 8.73 14.37
C ARG A 255 -13.52 8.57 13.13
N ILE A 256 -13.10 9.13 12.00
CA ILE A 256 -13.81 8.97 10.72
C ILE A 256 -13.69 7.53 10.23
N ALA A 257 -12.57 6.85 10.48
CA ALA A 257 -12.32 5.49 10.05
C ALA A 257 -13.35 4.48 10.59
N ILE A 258 -14.01 4.79 11.70
CA ILE A 258 -15.09 3.97 12.29
C ILE A 258 -16.30 3.87 11.34
N VAL A 259 -16.65 4.98 10.66
CA VAL A 259 -17.85 5.03 9.80
C VAL A 259 -17.54 4.71 8.32
N LEU A 260 -16.27 4.63 7.92
CA LEU A 260 -15.91 4.34 6.53
C LEU A 260 -16.49 3.03 5.96
N PRO A 261 -16.51 1.90 6.70
CA PRO A 261 -17.03 0.65 6.14
C PRO A 261 -18.50 0.72 5.72
N SER A 262 -19.32 1.54 6.39
CA SER A 262 -20.73 1.76 6.05
C SER A 262 -20.95 2.85 4.99
N LEU A 263 -20.05 3.83 4.89
CA LEU A 263 -20.16 4.91 3.91
C LEU A 263 -19.72 4.48 2.50
N ILE A 264 -18.62 3.74 2.41
CA ILE A 264 -17.91 3.47 1.16
C ILE A 264 -18.43 2.18 0.50
N SER A 265 -18.76 2.25 -0.78
CA SER A 265 -19.24 1.13 -1.60
C SER A 265 -18.29 -0.07 -1.56
N LYS A 266 -18.82 -1.30 -1.60
CA LYS A 266 -18.03 -2.55 -1.55
C LYS A 266 -17.01 -2.67 -2.69
N SER A 267 -17.25 -2.00 -3.82
CA SER A 267 -16.35 -1.95 -4.98
C SER A 267 -15.04 -1.21 -4.73
N GLN A 268 -14.97 -0.35 -3.70
CA GLN A 268 -13.74 0.35 -3.31
C GLN A 268 -13.03 -0.42 -2.20
N THR A 269 -11.93 -1.08 -2.52
CA THR A 269 -11.18 -1.90 -1.54
C THR A 269 -10.01 -1.15 -0.89
N GLY A 270 -9.62 0.00 -1.44
CA GLY A 270 -8.51 0.81 -0.94
C GLY A 270 -8.86 1.61 0.32
N PHE A 271 -7.93 1.69 1.27
CA PHE A 271 -7.99 2.54 2.47
C PHE A 271 -9.19 2.35 3.42
N VAL A 272 -9.95 1.25 3.28
CA VAL A 272 -11.03 0.88 4.21
C VAL A 272 -10.56 -0.30 5.07
N LYS A 273 -10.70 -0.16 6.39
CA LYS A 273 -10.30 -1.19 7.35
C LYS A 273 -11.08 -2.48 7.09
N GLY A 274 -10.38 -3.62 7.12
CA GLY A 274 -10.97 -4.95 6.90
C GLY A 274 -11.09 -5.38 5.43
N ARG A 275 -10.84 -4.48 4.46
CA ARG A 275 -10.87 -4.86 3.03
C ARG A 275 -9.49 -5.31 2.54
N ASN A 276 -9.47 -6.31 1.67
CA ASN A 276 -8.24 -6.93 1.18
C ASN A 276 -8.01 -6.62 -0.30
N ILE A 277 -6.83 -6.08 -0.64
CA ILE A 277 -6.42 -5.78 -2.02
C ILE A 277 -6.43 -7.02 -2.93
N THR A 278 -6.13 -8.20 -2.39
CA THR A 278 -6.05 -9.45 -3.16
C THR A 278 -7.42 -9.87 -3.71
N GLU A 279 -8.50 -9.63 -2.96
CA GLU A 279 -9.87 -9.91 -3.41
C GLU A 279 -10.24 -9.09 -4.63
N ASN A 280 -9.78 -7.84 -4.70
CA ASN A 280 -10.02 -6.96 -5.83
C ASN A 280 -9.35 -7.49 -7.12
N VAL A 281 -8.09 -7.92 -7.00
CA VAL A 281 -7.34 -8.56 -8.10
C VAL A 281 -8.01 -9.87 -8.54
N LEU A 282 -8.38 -10.72 -7.57
CA LEU A 282 -9.04 -12.00 -7.83
C LEU A 282 -10.39 -11.81 -8.54
N LEU A 283 -11.20 -10.85 -8.09
CA LEU A 283 -12.50 -10.55 -8.69
C LEU A 283 -12.33 -10.00 -10.12
N ALA A 284 -11.42 -9.05 -10.32
CA ALA A 284 -11.12 -8.52 -11.66
C ALA A 284 -10.67 -9.64 -12.62
N GLN A 285 -9.77 -10.52 -12.17
CA GLN A 285 -9.29 -11.66 -12.96
C GLN A 285 -10.41 -12.66 -13.28
N GLU A 286 -11.37 -12.87 -12.38
CA GLU A 286 -12.51 -13.78 -12.59
C GLU A 286 -13.57 -13.22 -13.53
N ILE A 287 -13.83 -11.90 -13.49
CA ILE A 287 -14.73 -11.21 -14.42
C ILE A 287 -14.11 -11.22 -15.82
N ILE A 288 -12.85 -10.81 -15.94
CA ILE A 288 -12.14 -10.68 -17.23
C ILE A 288 -11.91 -12.02 -17.92
N ARG A 289 -11.74 -13.10 -17.15
CA ARG A 289 -11.67 -14.45 -17.72
C ARG A 289 -12.88 -14.76 -18.61
N ASP A 290 -14.05 -14.27 -18.22
CA ASP A 290 -15.32 -14.50 -18.89
C ASP A 290 -15.68 -13.34 -19.84
N ILE A 291 -14.70 -12.54 -20.29
CA ILE A 291 -14.95 -11.37 -21.15
C ILE A 291 -15.68 -11.71 -22.46
N ASN A 292 -15.50 -12.92 -22.99
CA ASN A 292 -16.19 -13.38 -24.20
C ASN A 292 -17.53 -14.10 -23.90
N ARG A 293 -17.99 -14.10 -22.65
CA ARG A 293 -19.25 -14.76 -22.28
C ARG A 293 -20.41 -14.05 -22.99
N ARG A 294 -21.30 -14.86 -23.59
CA ARG A 294 -22.42 -14.42 -24.43
C ARG A 294 -23.32 -13.44 -23.68
N ASN A 295 -23.13 -12.16 -23.96
CA ASN A 295 -24.11 -11.09 -23.77
C ASN A 295 -24.57 -10.63 -25.16
N LYS A 296 -25.70 -9.91 -25.25
CA LYS A 296 -26.20 -9.36 -26.53
C LYS A 296 -25.16 -8.44 -27.22
N TYR A 297 -24.25 -7.87 -26.45
CA TYR A 297 -23.17 -6.99 -26.89
C TYR A 297 -21.82 -7.47 -26.38
N HIS A 298 -20.73 -7.06 -27.04
CA HIS A 298 -19.36 -7.36 -26.59
C HIS A 298 -19.06 -6.68 -25.25
N ASN A 299 -18.31 -7.35 -24.37
CA ASN A 299 -17.92 -6.77 -23.10
C ASN A 299 -16.68 -5.88 -23.25
N VAL A 300 -16.64 -4.78 -22.50
CA VAL A 300 -15.57 -3.79 -22.51
C VAL A 300 -15.06 -3.62 -21.09
N VAL A 301 -13.74 -3.58 -20.96
CA VAL A 301 -13.05 -3.27 -19.69
C VAL A 301 -12.30 -1.97 -19.88
N VAL A 302 -12.53 -0.99 -19.01
CA VAL A 302 -11.83 0.30 -19.09
C VAL A 302 -10.97 0.46 -17.84
N LYS A 303 -9.66 0.51 -18.01
CA LYS A 303 -8.74 0.87 -16.92
C LYS A 303 -8.56 2.39 -16.94
N LEU A 304 -8.99 3.05 -15.88
CA LEU A 304 -8.86 4.49 -15.70
C LEU A 304 -7.59 4.82 -14.90
N ASP A 305 -6.92 5.91 -15.29
CA ASP A 305 -5.83 6.53 -14.54
C ASP A 305 -6.25 7.96 -14.21
N MET A 306 -6.15 8.37 -12.94
CA MET A 306 -6.50 9.72 -12.50
C MET A 306 -5.27 10.64 -12.52
N ALA A 307 -5.37 11.76 -13.23
CA ALA A 307 -4.30 12.74 -13.31
C ALA A 307 -4.16 13.50 -11.98
N LYS A 308 -3.05 13.24 -11.27
CA LYS A 308 -2.69 13.93 -10.01
C LYS A 308 -3.84 13.85 -8.99
N ALA A 309 -4.32 12.63 -8.74
CA ALA A 309 -5.58 12.34 -8.04
C ALA A 309 -5.77 13.10 -6.71
N TYR A 310 -4.71 13.22 -5.88
CA TYR A 310 -4.77 13.93 -4.61
C TYR A 310 -4.73 15.46 -4.78
N ASP A 311 -3.91 15.96 -5.70
CA ASP A 311 -3.57 17.38 -5.80
C ASP A 311 -4.70 18.23 -6.41
N ARG A 312 -5.68 17.58 -7.06
CA ARG A 312 -6.76 18.26 -7.80
C ARG A 312 -8.12 18.25 -7.09
N VAL A 313 -8.26 17.55 -5.97
CA VAL A 313 -9.54 17.47 -5.25
C VAL A 313 -9.98 18.87 -4.80
N SER A 314 -11.17 19.29 -5.22
CA SER A 314 -11.77 20.54 -4.74
C SER A 314 -12.25 20.40 -3.30
N TRP A 315 -11.88 21.36 -2.45
CA TRP A 315 -12.33 21.40 -1.06
C TRP A 315 -13.82 21.74 -0.95
N LYS A 316 -14.31 22.64 -1.81
CA LYS A 316 -15.74 23.00 -1.87
C LYS A 316 -16.60 21.78 -2.20
N PHE A 317 -16.13 20.92 -3.10
CA PHE A 317 -16.76 19.64 -3.41
C PHE A 317 -16.74 18.69 -2.22
N LEU A 318 -15.56 18.46 -1.62
CA LEU A 318 -15.42 17.56 -0.47
C LEU A 318 -16.35 17.96 0.69
N VAL A 319 -16.42 19.26 1.02
CA VAL A 319 -17.31 19.78 2.07
C VAL A 319 -18.77 19.45 1.77
N ARG A 320 -19.23 19.65 0.53
CA ARG A 320 -20.61 19.31 0.14
C ARG A 320 -20.89 17.81 0.22
N VAL A 321 -19.94 16.97 -0.22
CA VAL A 321 -20.06 15.51 -0.09
C VAL A 321 -20.21 15.10 1.37
N MET A 322 -19.40 15.67 2.27
CA MET A 322 -19.49 15.39 3.69
C MET A 322 -20.82 15.86 4.31
N ARG A 323 -21.31 17.04 3.93
CA ARG A 323 -22.63 17.50 4.36
C ARG A 323 -23.75 16.55 3.93
N ASN A 324 -23.73 16.09 2.67
CA ASN A 324 -24.74 15.15 2.16
C ASN A 324 -24.72 13.79 2.87
N PHE A 325 -23.54 13.31 3.30
CA PHE A 325 -23.44 12.10 4.13
C PHE A 325 -23.97 12.27 5.56
N GLY A 326 -24.19 13.50 6.01
CA GLY A 326 -24.68 13.83 7.35
C GLY A 326 -23.59 14.11 8.38
N PHE A 327 -22.36 14.44 7.97
CA PHE A 327 -21.31 14.84 8.91
C PHE A 327 -21.68 16.18 9.58
N ALA A 328 -21.50 16.28 10.90
CA ALA A 328 -21.76 17.51 11.65
C ALA A 328 -20.82 18.66 11.25
N GLU A 329 -21.29 19.90 11.20
CA GLU A 329 -20.47 21.05 10.77
C GLU A 329 -19.17 21.21 11.56
N ARG A 330 -19.14 20.82 12.84
CA ARG A 330 -17.92 20.88 13.67
C ARG A 330 -16.80 19.95 13.18
N ILE A 331 -17.12 18.76 12.65
CA ILE A 331 -16.09 17.88 12.07
C ILE A 331 -15.63 18.39 10.71
N ILE A 332 -16.56 18.93 9.93
CA ILE A 332 -16.28 19.53 8.63
C ILE A 332 -15.35 20.72 8.81
N ASP A 333 -15.62 21.61 9.78
CA ASP A 333 -14.75 22.73 10.14
C ASP A 333 -13.34 22.27 10.51
N MET A 334 -13.20 21.25 11.39
CA MET A 334 -11.89 20.70 11.74
C MET A 334 -11.11 20.21 10.51
N ILE A 335 -11.78 19.52 9.59
CA ILE A 335 -11.17 19.02 8.36
C ILE A 335 -10.77 20.19 7.46
N VAL A 336 -11.65 21.17 7.28
CA VAL A 336 -11.38 22.38 6.48
C VAL A 336 -10.16 23.11 7.04
N ARG A 337 -10.09 23.35 8.36
CA ARG A 337 -8.91 23.96 9.00
C ARG A 337 -7.63 23.16 8.79
N LEU A 338 -7.69 21.82 8.75
CA LEU A 338 -6.52 20.96 8.47
C LEU A 338 -6.06 20.99 7.01
N ILE A 339 -6.97 21.17 6.05
CA ILE A 339 -6.64 21.16 4.61
C ILE A 339 -6.36 22.57 4.05
N SER A 340 -7.03 23.62 4.54
CA SER A 340 -6.92 24.98 4.01
C SER A 340 -5.74 25.77 4.56
N ASN A 341 -5.41 25.59 5.83
CA ASN A 341 -4.28 26.23 6.47
C ASN A 341 -3.01 25.40 6.25
N ASN A 342 -2.56 25.25 4.99
CA ASN A 342 -1.31 24.57 4.64
C ASN A 342 -0.40 25.47 3.81
N TRP A 343 0.84 25.60 4.27
CA TRP A 343 1.88 26.41 3.62
C TRP A 343 2.99 25.51 3.12
N TYR A 344 3.31 25.61 1.84
CA TYR A 344 4.29 24.76 1.18
C TYR A 344 5.58 25.48 0.84
N SER A 345 6.69 24.78 1.03
CA SER A 345 7.98 25.08 0.41
C SER A 345 8.47 23.87 -0.35
N VAL A 346 9.08 24.04 -1.52
CA VAL A 346 9.57 22.93 -2.34
C VAL A 346 11.01 22.61 -1.96
N LEU A 347 11.28 21.36 -1.58
CA LEU A 347 12.62 20.91 -1.25
C LEU A 347 13.31 20.32 -2.48
N MET A 348 14.30 21.03 -3.02
CA MET A 348 15.10 20.64 -4.18
C MET A 348 16.56 20.47 -3.79
N ASN A 349 17.11 19.27 -4.02
CA ASN A 349 18.53 18.95 -3.74
C ASN A 349 19.01 19.36 -2.33
N GLY A 350 18.10 19.36 -1.33
CA GLY A 350 18.40 19.72 0.06
C GLY A 350 18.19 21.20 0.41
N GLN A 351 17.84 22.05 -0.56
CA GLN A 351 17.49 23.46 -0.35
C GLN A 351 15.98 23.67 -0.48
N SER A 352 15.45 24.62 0.30
CA SER A 352 14.02 24.95 0.34
C SER A 352 13.73 26.18 -0.51
N PHE A 353 12.79 26.08 -1.44
CA PHE A 353 12.40 27.14 -2.37
C PHE A 353 10.93 27.51 -2.21
N GLY A 354 10.65 28.82 -2.25
CA GLY A 354 9.29 29.37 -2.21
C GLY A 354 8.56 29.20 -0.87
N PHE A 355 7.47 29.95 -0.75
CA PHE A 355 6.53 29.84 0.37
C PHE A 355 5.14 30.26 -0.13
N PHE A 356 4.27 29.29 -0.37
CA PHE A 356 2.94 29.55 -0.96
C PHE A 356 1.85 28.73 -0.28
N GLN A 357 0.62 29.24 -0.33
CA GLN A 357 -0.56 28.55 0.19
C GLN A 357 -1.27 27.78 -0.94
N SER A 358 -1.84 26.63 -0.60
CA SER A 358 -2.70 25.85 -1.50
C SER A 358 -4.15 26.29 -1.38
N THR A 359 -4.92 26.20 -2.46
CA THR A 359 -6.39 26.42 -2.45
C THR A 359 -7.19 25.18 -2.84
N ARG A 360 -6.51 24.09 -3.25
CA ARG A 360 -7.10 22.77 -3.49
C ARG A 360 -6.10 21.64 -3.25
N GLY A 361 -6.64 20.42 -3.21
CA GLY A 361 -5.86 19.18 -3.13
C GLY A 361 -5.63 18.70 -1.70
N LEU A 362 -5.16 17.46 -1.59
CA LEU A 362 -4.94 16.76 -0.32
C LEU A 362 -3.45 16.49 -0.11
N LYS A 363 -2.97 16.67 1.13
CA LYS A 363 -1.56 16.47 1.51
C LYS A 363 -1.12 15.02 1.28
N GLN A 364 -0.24 14.79 0.33
CA GLN A 364 0.22 13.45 0.02
C GLN A 364 1.27 12.98 1.04
N GLY A 365 0.89 12.09 1.96
CA GLY A 365 1.72 11.68 3.10
C GLY A 365 1.11 12.04 4.47
N ASP A 366 -0.03 12.74 4.47
CA ASP A 366 -0.82 13.01 5.66
C ASP A 366 -1.78 11.84 5.96
N PRO A 367 -1.96 11.45 7.25
CA PRO A 367 -2.81 10.30 7.61
C PRO A 367 -4.29 10.44 7.21
N LEU A 368 -4.84 11.66 7.22
CA LEU A 368 -6.25 11.92 6.91
C LEU A 368 -6.54 11.95 5.41
N SER A 369 -5.57 12.38 4.59
CA SER A 369 -5.76 12.55 3.14
C SER A 369 -6.34 11.32 2.40
N PRO A 370 -5.87 10.08 2.63
CA PRO A 370 -6.44 8.90 1.97
C PRO A 370 -7.92 8.69 2.28
N THR A 371 -8.34 9.02 3.51
CA THR A 371 -9.74 8.92 3.94
C THR A 371 -10.63 9.93 3.25
N LEU A 372 -10.19 11.20 3.20
CA LEU A 372 -10.93 12.24 2.49
C LEU A 372 -11.03 11.94 0.99
N PHE A 373 -9.97 11.37 0.41
CA PHE A 373 -9.95 10.97 -0.99
C PHE A 373 -11.01 9.92 -1.31
N ILE A 374 -11.13 8.85 -0.51
CA ILE A 374 -12.13 7.81 -0.76
C ILE A 374 -13.56 8.31 -0.52
N ILE A 375 -13.79 9.21 0.44
CA ILE A 375 -15.09 9.87 0.64
C ILE A 375 -15.47 10.69 -0.60
N ALA A 376 -14.53 11.46 -1.16
CA ALA A 376 -14.75 12.20 -2.40
C ALA A 376 -15.00 11.28 -3.61
N ALA A 377 -14.21 10.21 -3.74
CA ALA A 377 -14.32 9.25 -4.85
C ALA A 377 -15.61 8.40 -4.79
N GLU A 378 -16.25 8.28 -3.62
CA GLU A 378 -17.50 7.55 -3.45
C GLU A 378 -18.64 8.10 -4.33
N VAL A 379 -18.61 9.40 -4.64
CA VAL A 379 -19.55 10.03 -5.58
C VAL A 379 -19.49 9.37 -6.96
N LEU A 380 -18.28 9.08 -7.45
CA LEU A 380 -18.10 8.38 -8.71
C LEU A 380 -18.63 6.94 -8.62
N SER A 381 -18.31 6.24 -7.55
CA SER A 381 -18.79 4.86 -7.33
C SER A 381 -20.31 4.77 -7.33
N ARG A 382 -20.99 5.68 -6.63
CA ARG A 382 -22.46 5.72 -6.57
C ARG A 382 -23.09 6.16 -7.89
N GLY A 383 -22.50 7.15 -8.57
CA GLY A 383 -22.94 7.54 -9.92
C GLY A 383 -22.81 6.39 -10.93
N LEU A 384 -21.76 5.57 -10.84
CA LEU A 384 -21.62 4.38 -11.69
C LEU A 384 -22.61 3.27 -11.33
N ASN A 385 -23.01 3.17 -10.05
CA ASN A 385 -24.00 2.18 -9.61
C ASN A 385 -25.42 2.57 -10.01
N SER A 386 -25.76 3.88 -10.03
CA SER A 386 -27.08 4.35 -10.46
C SER A 386 -27.37 4.07 -11.94
N LEU A 387 -26.34 3.79 -12.76
CA LEU A 387 -26.54 3.30 -14.13
C LEU A 387 -27.36 2.01 -14.18
N PHE A 388 -27.31 1.14 -13.17
CA PHE A 388 -28.10 -0.08 -13.15
C PHE A 388 -29.58 0.15 -12.84
N GLU A 389 -29.97 1.36 -12.41
CA GLU A 389 -31.36 1.75 -12.23
C GLU A 389 -32.01 2.20 -13.56
N ASP A 390 -31.18 2.51 -14.57
CA ASP A 390 -31.62 2.96 -15.88
C ASP A 390 -31.94 1.78 -16.81
N PRO A 391 -33.18 1.66 -17.32
CA PRO A 391 -33.60 0.51 -18.13
C PRO A 391 -32.89 0.41 -19.49
N ASP A 392 -32.36 1.51 -20.06
CA ASP A 392 -31.62 1.43 -21.32
C ASP A 392 -30.12 1.15 -21.11
N TYR A 393 -29.67 1.07 -19.86
CA TYR A 393 -28.29 0.72 -19.55
C TYR A 393 -28.12 -0.79 -19.50
N ILE A 394 -27.18 -1.28 -20.32
CA ILE A 394 -26.78 -2.67 -20.34
C ILE A 394 -25.37 -2.75 -19.77
N GLY A 395 -25.26 -3.37 -18.60
CA GLY A 395 -23.99 -3.63 -17.93
C GLY A 395 -23.16 -4.72 -18.60
N TYR A 396 -22.00 -4.98 -18.00
CA TYR A 396 -21.13 -6.09 -18.37
C TYR A 396 -21.85 -7.44 -18.22
N GLY A 397 -21.55 -8.40 -19.10
CA GLY A 397 -22.12 -9.75 -19.05
C GLY A 397 -21.62 -10.58 -17.87
N MET A 398 -22.33 -10.50 -16.75
CA MET A 398 -21.99 -11.23 -15.52
C MET A 398 -22.64 -12.63 -15.45
N PRO A 399 -22.09 -13.58 -14.66
CA PRO A 399 -22.75 -14.85 -14.37
C PRO A 399 -24.16 -14.65 -13.78
N LYS A 400 -25.08 -15.59 -14.03
CA LYS A 400 -26.41 -15.58 -13.41
C LYS A 400 -26.31 -15.53 -11.88
N TRP A 401 -27.17 -14.73 -11.25
CA TRP A 401 -27.26 -14.53 -9.80
C TRP A 401 -26.01 -13.93 -9.14
N SER A 402 -25.01 -13.50 -9.92
CA SER A 402 -23.87 -12.76 -9.37
C SER A 402 -24.22 -11.28 -9.17
N PRO A 403 -23.58 -10.59 -8.21
CA PRO A 403 -23.80 -9.17 -8.01
C PRO A 403 -23.46 -8.38 -9.29
N ALA A 404 -24.25 -7.37 -9.59
CA ALA A 404 -23.94 -6.43 -10.68
C ALA A 404 -22.73 -5.58 -10.26
N VAL A 405 -21.62 -5.73 -11.00
CA VAL A 405 -20.37 -5.00 -10.73
C VAL A 405 -20.11 -4.06 -11.91
N SER A 406 -20.30 -2.74 -11.71
CA SER A 406 -19.95 -1.70 -12.69
C SER A 406 -18.46 -1.37 -12.68
N HIS A 407 -17.83 -1.44 -11.50
CA HIS A 407 -16.45 -1.03 -11.32
C HIS A 407 -15.79 -1.70 -10.12
N LEU A 408 -14.46 -1.64 -10.12
CA LEU A 408 -13.58 -2.04 -9.04
C LEU A 408 -12.52 -0.96 -8.84
N SER A 409 -12.42 -0.44 -7.62
CA SER A 409 -11.51 0.64 -7.29
C SER A 409 -10.57 0.23 -6.14
N TYR A 410 -9.33 0.68 -6.24
CA TYR A 410 -8.36 0.66 -5.15
C TYR A 410 -7.72 2.04 -5.10
N ALA A 411 -8.28 2.91 -4.24
CA ALA A 411 -7.99 4.34 -4.27
C ALA A 411 -8.27 4.93 -5.67
N ASP A 412 -7.26 5.48 -6.34
CA ASP A 412 -7.34 6.08 -7.68
C ASP A 412 -7.33 5.06 -8.83
N ASP A 413 -6.74 3.87 -8.63
CA ASP A 413 -6.74 2.79 -9.62
C ASP A 413 -8.14 2.20 -9.78
N THR A 414 -8.83 2.52 -10.89
CA THR A 414 -10.21 2.09 -11.14
C THR A 414 -10.32 1.28 -12.44
N ILE A 415 -10.98 0.13 -12.39
CA ILE A 415 -11.39 -0.66 -13.56
C ILE A 415 -12.91 -0.58 -13.67
N LEU A 416 -13.41 -0.21 -14.85
CA LEU A 416 -14.83 -0.24 -15.20
C LEU A 416 -15.16 -1.47 -16.05
N PHE A 417 -16.35 -2.01 -15.83
CA PHE A 417 -16.94 -3.12 -16.56
C PHE A 417 -18.25 -2.63 -17.20
N CYS A 418 -18.28 -2.61 -18.53
CA CYS A 418 -19.45 -2.14 -19.27
C CYS A 418 -19.70 -2.98 -20.53
N SER A 419 -20.90 -2.87 -21.09
CA SER A 419 -21.19 -3.42 -22.42
C SER A 419 -20.69 -2.48 -23.51
N GLY A 420 -20.37 -3.06 -24.67
CA GLY A 420 -19.95 -2.34 -25.88
C GLY A 420 -21.11 -1.68 -26.62
N GLN A 421 -22.29 -1.62 -26.00
CA GLN A 421 -23.44 -0.92 -26.56
C GLN A 421 -23.19 0.59 -26.50
N THR A 422 -23.47 1.28 -27.60
CA THR A 422 -23.17 2.72 -27.75
C THR A 422 -23.91 3.61 -26.73
N THR A 423 -25.17 3.31 -26.43
CA THR A 423 -25.97 4.04 -25.43
C THR A 423 -25.35 3.89 -24.04
N SER A 424 -25.08 2.66 -23.61
CA SER A 424 -24.45 2.35 -22.32
C SER A 424 -23.08 3.01 -22.15
N MET A 425 -22.25 2.98 -23.20
CA MET A 425 -20.93 3.65 -23.18
C MET A 425 -21.05 5.17 -23.05
N ARG A 426 -22.02 5.81 -23.73
CA ARG A 426 -22.24 7.25 -23.61
C ARG A 426 -22.73 7.63 -22.21
N LYS A 427 -23.68 6.87 -21.65
CA LYS A 427 -24.17 7.10 -20.27
C LYS A 427 -23.03 7.02 -19.25
N MET A 428 -22.15 6.01 -19.38
CA MET A 428 -20.96 5.87 -18.54
C MET A 428 -19.99 7.06 -18.67
N ILE A 429 -19.70 7.50 -19.90
CA ILE A 429 -18.81 8.65 -20.15
C ILE A 429 -19.42 9.96 -19.63
N ASN A 430 -20.74 10.12 -19.69
CA ASN A 430 -21.42 11.29 -19.14
C ASN A 430 -21.25 11.39 -17.62
N ILE A 431 -21.32 10.27 -16.89
CA ILE A 431 -21.02 10.23 -15.45
C ILE A 431 -19.55 10.60 -15.21
N LEU A 432 -18.61 10.03 -15.97
CA LEU A 432 -17.20 10.36 -15.80
C LEU A 432 -16.94 11.86 -15.99
N ARG A 433 -17.51 12.47 -17.04
CA ARG A 433 -17.39 13.91 -17.30
C ARG A 433 -18.08 14.76 -16.24
N GLY A 434 -19.26 14.35 -15.78
CA GLY A 434 -19.96 15.03 -14.68
C GLY A 434 -19.12 15.02 -13.41
N TYR A 435 -18.51 13.87 -13.09
CA TYR A 435 -17.63 13.74 -11.93
C TYR A 435 -16.37 14.60 -12.06
N GLU A 436 -15.72 14.65 -13.23
CA GLU A 436 -14.55 15.52 -13.47
C GLU A 436 -14.88 17.00 -13.23
N LYS A 437 -16.04 17.44 -13.76
CA LYS A 437 -16.50 18.82 -13.62
C LYS A 437 -16.75 19.20 -12.16
N VAL A 438 -17.36 18.31 -11.37
CA VAL A 438 -17.78 18.65 -9.99
C VAL A 438 -16.68 18.41 -8.95
N SER A 439 -15.86 17.37 -9.12
CA SER A 439 -14.82 17.01 -8.14
C SER A 439 -13.52 17.79 -8.29
N GLY A 440 -13.28 18.36 -9.47
CA GLY A 440 -11.99 18.93 -9.87
C GLY A 440 -10.95 17.87 -10.28
N GLN A 441 -11.26 16.58 -10.10
CA GLN A 441 -10.42 15.49 -10.59
C GLN A 441 -10.50 15.39 -12.12
N MET A 442 -9.51 14.74 -12.72
CA MET A 442 -9.46 14.54 -14.17
C MET A 442 -8.86 13.19 -14.48
N ILE A 443 -9.45 12.54 -15.47
CA ILE A 443 -9.00 11.28 -16.04
C ILE A 443 -7.85 11.58 -16.99
N ASN A 444 -6.78 10.82 -16.86
CA ASN A 444 -5.66 10.84 -17.76
C ASN A 444 -5.96 9.94 -18.96
N LEU A 445 -6.43 10.53 -20.07
CA LEU A 445 -6.78 9.78 -21.28
C LEU A 445 -5.58 9.08 -21.94
N ASP A 446 -4.36 9.62 -21.78
CA ASP A 446 -3.14 9.01 -22.35
C ASP A 446 -2.70 7.76 -21.61
N LYS A 447 -3.00 7.68 -20.30
CA LYS A 447 -2.66 6.52 -19.46
C LYS A 447 -3.81 5.54 -19.28
N SER A 448 -5.04 6.02 -19.47
CA SER A 448 -6.23 5.16 -19.45
C SER A 448 -6.22 4.26 -20.69
N MET A 449 -6.74 3.04 -20.54
CA MET A 449 -6.72 2.03 -21.60
C MET A 449 -8.03 1.25 -21.63
N ILE A 450 -8.51 0.95 -22.84
CA ILE A 450 -9.64 0.04 -23.08
C ILE A 450 -9.12 -1.33 -23.46
N TYR A 451 -9.72 -2.37 -22.88
CA TYR A 451 -9.43 -3.76 -23.17
C TYR A 451 -10.69 -4.47 -23.66
N LEU A 452 -10.51 -5.20 -24.77
CA LEU A 452 -11.53 -5.95 -25.49
C LEU A 452 -11.00 -7.35 -25.77
N HIS A 453 -11.91 -8.31 -25.99
CA HIS A 453 -11.51 -9.63 -26.44
C HIS A 453 -10.99 -9.59 -27.88
N GLU A 454 -10.00 -10.42 -28.22
CA GLU A 454 -9.40 -10.49 -29.57
C GLU A 454 -10.42 -10.75 -30.70
N GLN A 455 -11.52 -11.43 -30.40
CA GLN A 455 -12.57 -11.74 -31.39
C GLN A 455 -13.54 -10.57 -31.65
N VAL A 456 -13.39 -9.42 -30.96
CA VAL A 456 -14.27 -8.27 -31.18
C VAL A 456 -13.94 -7.62 -32.53
N PRO A 457 -14.92 -7.39 -33.42
CA PRO A 457 -14.67 -6.78 -34.72
C PRO A 457 -14.06 -5.37 -34.60
N ASN A 458 -13.08 -5.06 -35.45
CA ASN A 458 -12.40 -3.75 -35.47
C ASN A 458 -13.35 -2.56 -35.62
N ARG A 459 -14.49 -2.74 -36.30
CA ARG A 459 -15.55 -1.71 -36.41
C ARG A 459 -16.09 -1.31 -35.03
N VAL A 460 -16.37 -2.29 -34.17
CA VAL A 460 -16.85 -2.06 -32.79
C VAL A 460 -15.75 -1.44 -31.94
N CYS A 461 -14.52 -1.94 -32.06
CA CYS A 461 -13.36 -1.37 -31.37
C CYS A 461 -13.19 0.13 -31.69
N ASN A 462 -13.27 0.50 -32.97
CA ASN A 462 -13.13 1.89 -33.42
C ASN A 462 -14.30 2.77 -32.97
N GLN A 463 -15.52 2.23 -32.95
CA GLN A 463 -16.67 2.94 -32.41
C GLN A 463 -16.52 3.24 -30.91
N ILE A 464 -16.07 2.27 -30.12
CA ILE A 464 -15.81 2.44 -28.69
C ILE A 464 -14.71 3.47 -28.44
N LYS A 465 -13.61 3.43 -29.21
CA LYS A 465 -12.54 4.43 -29.14
C LYS A 465 -13.04 5.84 -29.43
N ARG A 466 -13.89 6.01 -30.45
CA ARG A 466 -14.48 7.32 -30.80
C ARG A 466 -15.39 7.88 -29.70
N ILE A 467 -16.16 7.02 -29.03
CA ILE A 467 -17.07 7.45 -27.96
C ILE A 467 -16.29 7.85 -26.70
N THR A 468 -15.28 7.05 -26.34
CA THR A 468 -14.55 7.21 -25.07
C THR A 468 -13.37 8.18 -25.17
N GLY A 469 -12.74 8.30 -26.33
CA GLY A 469 -11.47 9.01 -26.51
C GLY A 469 -10.26 8.27 -25.90
N ILE A 470 -10.42 7.02 -25.44
CA ILE A 470 -9.39 6.26 -24.75
C ILE A 470 -8.71 5.28 -25.72
N ARG A 471 -7.39 5.09 -25.58
CA ARG A 471 -6.60 4.17 -26.41
C ARG A 471 -6.92 2.71 -26.07
N GLN A 472 -6.78 1.81 -27.04
CA GLN A 472 -6.93 0.37 -26.80
C GLN A 472 -5.61 -0.22 -26.32
N GLY A 473 -5.65 -0.92 -25.20
CA GLY A 473 -4.57 -1.76 -24.70
C GLY A 473 -4.70 -3.21 -25.17
N SER A 474 -3.68 -4.00 -24.87
CA SER A 474 -3.64 -5.44 -25.10
C SER A 474 -3.52 -6.23 -23.80
N PHE A 475 -4.00 -7.47 -23.80
CA PHE A 475 -3.75 -8.41 -22.71
C PHE A 475 -2.40 -9.12 -22.90
N PRO A 476 -1.73 -9.53 -21.81
CA PRO A 476 -2.03 -9.22 -20.41
C PRO A 476 -1.70 -7.76 -20.04
N PHE A 477 -2.44 -7.17 -19.11
CA PHE A 477 -2.10 -5.87 -18.52
C PHE A 477 -1.83 -5.97 -17.03
N THR A 478 -1.09 -5.01 -16.45
CA THR A 478 -0.80 -4.99 -15.01
C THR A 478 -1.87 -4.22 -14.25
N TYR A 479 -2.47 -4.84 -13.23
CA TYR A 479 -3.40 -4.21 -12.28
C TYR A 479 -2.96 -4.53 -10.85
N LEU A 480 -2.80 -3.49 -10.02
CA LEU A 480 -2.34 -3.61 -8.62
C LEU A 480 -1.11 -4.54 -8.48
N GLY A 481 -0.17 -4.47 -9.43
CA GLY A 481 1.05 -5.28 -9.43
C GLY A 481 0.91 -6.73 -9.94
N CYS A 482 -0.29 -7.18 -10.31
CA CYS A 482 -0.56 -8.51 -10.85
C CYS A 482 -0.90 -8.46 -12.35
N PRO A 483 -0.45 -9.45 -13.15
CA PRO A 483 -0.83 -9.56 -14.56
C PRO A 483 -2.27 -10.10 -14.70
N ILE A 484 -3.15 -9.32 -15.33
CA ILE A 484 -4.53 -9.70 -15.63
C ILE A 484 -4.61 -10.17 -17.08
N PHE A 485 -5.23 -11.32 -17.30
CA PHE A 485 -5.37 -11.93 -18.63
C PHE A 485 -6.65 -12.75 -18.75
N TYR A 486 -7.10 -13.00 -19.98
CA TYR A 486 -8.06 -14.06 -20.26
C TYR A 486 -7.35 -15.29 -20.84
N GLY A 487 -8.00 -16.46 -20.76
CA GLY A 487 -7.46 -17.70 -21.32
C GLY A 487 -6.48 -18.46 -20.40
N ARG A 488 -5.53 -19.20 -21.00
CA ARG A 488 -4.61 -20.10 -20.28
C ARG A 488 -3.46 -19.32 -19.65
N LYS A 489 -3.04 -19.72 -18.45
CA LYS A 489 -1.84 -19.16 -17.82
C LYS A 489 -0.58 -19.47 -18.63
N ASN A 490 0.20 -18.45 -18.97
CA ASN A 490 1.48 -18.57 -19.66
C ASN A 490 2.64 -18.17 -18.72
N LYS A 491 3.83 -18.77 -18.90
CA LYS A 491 5.07 -18.36 -18.23
C LYS A 491 5.41 -16.89 -18.51
N GLY A 492 5.19 -16.43 -19.74
CA GLY A 492 5.48 -15.06 -20.17
C GLY A 492 4.79 -13.99 -19.33
N HIS A 493 3.60 -14.28 -18.79
CA HIS A 493 2.84 -13.33 -17.96
C HIS A 493 3.57 -12.97 -16.65
N PHE A 494 4.48 -13.82 -16.19
CA PHE A 494 5.18 -13.67 -14.90
C PHE A 494 6.66 -13.28 -15.05
N GLU A 495 7.14 -13.00 -16.26
CA GLU A 495 8.53 -12.58 -16.48
C GLU A 495 8.91 -11.31 -15.73
N ASN A 496 7.96 -10.37 -15.59
CA ASN A 496 8.19 -9.15 -14.82
C ASN A 496 8.53 -9.42 -13.36
N LEU A 497 7.99 -10.49 -12.77
CA LEU A 497 8.33 -10.91 -11.40
C LEU A 497 9.80 -11.37 -11.34
N LEU A 498 10.21 -12.22 -12.29
CA LEU A 498 11.59 -12.69 -12.39
C LEU A 498 12.56 -11.51 -12.61
N LYS A 499 12.24 -10.59 -13.52
CA LYS A 499 13.03 -9.37 -13.78
C LYS A 499 13.16 -8.51 -12.51
N LYS A 500 12.08 -8.31 -11.75
CA LYS A 500 12.13 -7.57 -10.48
C LYS A 500 13.07 -8.20 -9.46
N VAL A 501 12.99 -9.53 -9.29
CA VAL A 501 13.86 -10.28 -8.39
C VAL A 501 15.32 -10.19 -8.84
N THR A 502 15.60 -10.46 -10.12
CA THR A 502 16.94 -10.37 -10.70
C THR A 502 17.53 -8.96 -10.59
N ASN A 503 16.76 -7.93 -10.93
CA ASN A 503 17.21 -6.54 -10.82
C ASN A 503 17.54 -6.17 -9.37
N ARG A 504 16.72 -6.63 -8.41
CA ARG A 504 16.99 -6.41 -6.98
C ARG A 504 18.28 -7.11 -6.54
N MET A 505 18.49 -8.34 -6.98
CA MET A 505 19.71 -9.10 -6.68
C MET A 505 20.95 -8.42 -7.28
N ASN A 506 20.86 -7.91 -8.50
CA ASN A 506 21.94 -7.20 -9.17
C ASN A 506 22.31 -5.87 -8.48
N THR A 507 21.39 -5.24 -7.73
CA THR A 507 21.73 -4.04 -6.95
C THR A 507 22.65 -4.32 -5.77
N TRP A 508 22.76 -5.58 -5.34
CA TRP A 508 23.61 -5.95 -4.22
C TRP A 508 24.97 -6.42 -4.72
N GLN A 509 26.03 -5.76 -4.25
CA GLN A 509 27.38 -6.20 -4.55
C GLN A 509 27.69 -7.47 -3.75
N ASN A 510 27.50 -8.65 -4.37
CA ASN A 510 27.78 -9.95 -3.75
C ASN A 510 29.18 -10.07 -3.14
N LYS A 511 30.12 -9.25 -3.61
CA LYS A 511 31.51 -9.15 -3.13
C LYS A 511 31.64 -8.63 -1.69
N LEU A 512 30.63 -7.93 -1.16
CA LEU A 512 30.69 -7.27 0.15
C LEU A 512 29.88 -7.99 1.24
N MET A 513 29.28 -9.15 0.97
CA MET A 513 28.28 -9.77 1.87
C MET A 513 28.68 -11.18 2.30
N SER A 514 28.57 -11.42 3.61
CA SER A 514 28.71 -12.74 4.23
C SER A 514 27.58 -13.71 3.84
N PHE A 515 27.74 -15.02 4.06
CA PHE A 515 26.64 -15.99 3.90
C PHE A 515 25.43 -15.67 4.80
N GLY A 516 25.68 -15.17 6.02
CA GLY A 516 24.63 -14.69 6.92
C GLY A 516 23.87 -13.48 6.38
N GLY A 517 24.57 -12.49 5.82
CA GLY A 517 23.94 -11.35 5.15
C GLY A 517 23.08 -11.76 3.96
N ARG A 518 23.55 -12.73 3.16
CA ARG A 518 22.77 -13.29 2.04
C ARG A 518 21.54 -14.05 2.50
N TYR A 519 21.66 -14.83 3.59
CA TYR A 519 20.51 -15.51 4.20
C TYR A 519 19.40 -14.51 4.53
N ILE A 520 19.75 -13.42 5.24
CA ILE A 520 18.79 -12.40 5.65
C ILE A 520 18.13 -11.73 4.43
N LEU A 521 18.93 -11.38 3.41
CA LEU A 521 18.40 -10.78 2.18
C LEU A 521 17.45 -11.72 1.43
N ILE A 522 17.76 -13.00 1.36
CA ILE A 522 16.86 -13.97 0.74
C ILE A 522 15.57 -14.09 1.55
N ALA A 523 15.69 -14.41 2.85
CA ALA A 523 14.56 -14.73 3.71
C ALA A 523 13.60 -13.55 3.89
N HIS A 524 14.12 -12.33 4.04
CA HIS A 524 13.29 -11.17 4.35
C HIS A 524 13.01 -10.26 3.15
N VAL A 525 13.88 -10.22 2.14
CA VAL A 525 13.72 -9.29 1.00
C VAL A 525 13.35 -10.01 -0.29
N LEU A 526 14.07 -11.05 -0.71
CA LEU A 526 13.79 -11.70 -1.98
C LEU A 526 12.54 -12.57 -1.94
N GLN A 527 12.36 -13.34 -0.86
CA GLN A 527 11.18 -14.19 -0.69
C GLN A 527 9.89 -13.38 -0.48
N SER A 528 9.97 -12.14 0.01
CA SER A 528 8.80 -11.27 0.22
C SER A 528 8.31 -10.59 -1.06
N ILE A 529 9.15 -10.44 -2.10
CA ILE A 529 8.74 -9.90 -3.41
C ILE A 529 7.62 -10.74 -4.08
N PRO A 530 7.76 -12.07 -4.26
CA PRO A 530 6.74 -12.89 -4.91
C PRO A 530 5.51 -13.14 -4.04
N VAL A 531 5.62 -13.02 -2.71
CA VAL A 531 4.54 -13.30 -1.75
C VAL A 531 3.23 -12.58 -2.09
N TYR A 532 3.30 -11.29 -2.44
CA TYR A 532 2.11 -10.53 -2.81
C TYR A 532 1.40 -11.11 -4.03
N LEU A 533 2.15 -11.50 -5.07
CA LEU A 533 1.59 -12.11 -6.27
C LEU A 533 1.04 -13.52 -5.99
N LEU A 534 1.72 -14.30 -5.16
CA LEU A 534 1.28 -15.65 -4.76
C LEU A 534 -0.03 -15.62 -3.94
N ALA A 535 -0.28 -14.54 -3.21
CA ALA A 535 -1.53 -14.37 -2.46
C ALA A 535 -2.74 -14.11 -3.38
N ALA A 536 -2.52 -13.48 -4.54
CA ALA A 536 -3.59 -13.12 -5.47
C ALA A 536 -3.70 -14.04 -6.70
N MET A 537 -2.65 -14.80 -7.03
CA MET A 537 -2.59 -15.59 -8.26
C MET A 537 -1.90 -16.94 -8.07
N ASN A 538 -2.22 -17.88 -8.95
CA ASN A 538 -1.58 -19.20 -9.02
C ASN A 538 -0.62 -19.30 -10.22
N PRO A 539 0.65 -18.87 -10.08
CA PRO A 539 1.62 -18.96 -11.17
C PRO A 539 1.91 -20.42 -11.56
N PRO A 540 2.47 -20.68 -12.75
CA PRO A 540 2.97 -22.01 -13.11
C PRO A 540 4.08 -22.46 -12.15
N LYS A 541 4.10 -23.77 -11.79
CA LYS A 541 5.14 -24.35 -10.91
C LYS A 541 6.56 -24.00 -11.38
N SER A 542 6.79 -24.05 -12.70
CA SER A 542 8.08 -23.70 -13.30
C SER A 542 8.60 -22.30 -12.98
N ILE A 543 7.71 -21.31 -12.75
CA ILE A 543 8.12 -19.94 -12.38
C ILE A 543 8.62 -19.93 -10.92
N ILE A 544 7.94 -20.66 -10.04
CA ILE A 544 8.38 -20.84 -8.65
C ILE A 544 9.73 -21.56 -8.61
N ASP A 545 9.89 -22.62 -9.39
CA ASP A 545 11.15 -23.37 -9.46
C ASP A 545 12.29 -22.51 -10.03
N GLN A 546 12.01 -21.62 -10.98
CA GLN A 546 12.98 -20.64 -11.48
C GLN A 546 13.40 -19.64 -10.40
N LEU A 547 12.46 -19.16 -9.58
CA LEU A 547 12.77 -18.29 -8.44
C LEU A 547 13.65 -19.01 -7.41
N HIS A 548 13.33 -20.27 -7.08
CA HIS A 548 14.15 -21.11 -6.19
C HIS A 548 15.58 -21.28 -6.73
N LYS A 549 15.73 -21.52 -8.05
CA LYS A 549 17.05 -21.57 -8.70
C LYS A 549 17.81 -20.25 -8.58
N LEU A 550 17.14 -19.11 -8.74
CA LEU A 550 17.76 -17.79 -8.56
C LEU A 550 18.23 -17.59 -7.12
N PHE A 551 17.39 -17.92 -6.13
CA PHE A 551 17.75 -17.80 -4.71
C PHE A 551 18.93 -18.69 -4.35
N ALA A 552 18.94 -19.94 -4.81
CA ALA A 552 20.06 -20.86 -4.62
C ALA A 552 21.34 -20.31 -5.25
N LYS A 553 21.27 -19.85 -6.51
CA LYS A 553 22.42 -19.28 -7.22
C LYS A 553 23.02 -18.09 -6.47
N PHE A 554 22.19 -17.23 -5.90
CA PHE A 554 22.64 -16.05 -5.15
C PHE A 554 23.23 -16.40 -3.80
N PHE A 555 22.63 -17.34 -3.08
CA PHE A 555 23.19 -17.83 -1.82
C PHE A 555 24.60 -18.40 -2.03
N TRP A 556 24.76 -19.26 -3.04
CA TRP A 556 26.02 -19.96 -3.33
C TRP A 556 27.02 -19.16 -4.19
N SER A 557 26.71 -17.93 -4.63
CA SER A 557 27.62 -17.20 -5.53
C SER A 557 28.88 -16.66 -4.84
N ASN A 558 30.09 -17.05 -5.24
CA ASN A 558 31.33 -16.43 -4.72
C ASN A 558 31.92 -15.35 -5.64
N SER A 559 32.82 -14.55 -5.06
CA SER A 559 33.47 -13.35 -5.62
C SER A 559 34.34 -13.61 -6.85
N THR A 560 34.72 -14.86 -7.07
CA THR A 560 35.58 -15.32 -8.17
C THR A 560 34.69 -16.07 -9.16
N GLY A 561 34.75 -15.73 -10.44
CA GLY A 561 33.88 -16.24 -11.52
C GLY A 561 33.97 -17.76 -11.82
N ALA A 562 34.32 -18.58 -10.83
CA ALA A 562 34.30 -20.03 -10.91
C ALA A 562 32.85 -20.56 -10.88
N ARG A 563 32.64 -21.74 -11.49
CA ARG A 563 31.40 -22.53 -11.34
C ARG A 563 31.19 -22.85 -9.85
N ASN A 564 30.28 -22.14 -9.21
CA ASN A 564 29.96 -22.37 -7.81
C ASN A 564 29.23 -23.72 -7.66
N LYS A 565 29.81 -24.65 -6.88
CA LYS A 565 29.13 -25.90 -6.51
C LYS A 565 28.03 -25.57 -5.48
N HIS A 566 26.82 -26.02 -5.76
CA HIS A 566 25.72 -25.97 -4.80
C HIS A 566 25.88 -27.17 -3.85
N TRP A 567 26.34 -26.93 -2.62
CA TRP A 567 26.60 -28.00 -1.64
C TRP A 567 25.32 -28.68 -1.14
N VAL A 568 24.22 -27.93 -1.07
CA VAL A 568 22.92 -28.42 -0.61
C VAL A 568 21.84 -27.97 -1.59
N ALA A 569 20.92 -28.88 -1.89
CA ALA A 569 19.75 -28.59 -2.73
C ALA A 569 18.81 -27.59 -2.04
N TRP A 570 18.16 -26.73 -2.83
CA TRP A 570 17.29 -25.67 -2.31
C TRP A 570 16.16 -26.20 -1.43
N ASP A 571 15.54 -27.32 -1.81
CA ASP A 571 14.44 -27.93 -1.05
C ASP A 571 14.89 -28.36 0.35
N LYS A 572 16.11 -28.91 0.49
CA LYS A 572 16.69 -29.24 1.80
C LYS A 572 17.01 -28.00 2.63
N MET A 573 17.41 -26.91 1.97
CA MET A 573 17.64 -25.63 2.66
C MET A 573 16.33 -25.01 3.18
N CYS A 574 15.18 -25.40 2.63
CA CYS A 574 13.88 -24.94 3.07
C CYS A 574 13.33 -25.66 4.32
N TYR A 575 13.94 -26.78 4.74
CA TYR A 575 13.50 -27.45 5.96
C TYR A 575 13.66 -26.54 7.19
N PRO A 576 12.80 -26.73 8.22
CA PRO A 576 12.99 -26.11 9.52
C PRO A 576 14.41 -26.32 10.06
N LYS A 577 14.90 -25.36 10.86
CA LYS A 577 16.24 -25.45 11.48
C LYS A 577 16.38 -26.69 12.37
N VAL A 578 15.29 -27.08 13.02
CA VAL A 578 15.22 -28.28 13.86
C VAL A 578 15.39 -29.58 13.05
N GLU A 579 15.08 -29.55 11.75
CA GLU A 579 15.24 -30.67 10.81
C GLU A 579 16.54 -30.57 9.99
N GLY A 580 17.46 -29.68 10.39
CA GLY A 580 18.76 -29.49 9.73
C GLY A 580 18.74 -28.61 8.47
N GLY A 581 17.61 -27.97 8.15
CA GLY A 581 17.55 -26.96 7.10
C GLY A 581 17.97 -25.57 7.56
N LEU A 582 17.99 -24.60 6.64
CA LEU A 582 18.27 -23.19 6.99
C LEU A 582 17.00 -22.41 7.37
N GLY A 583 15.82 -23.02 7.22
CA GLY A 583 14.53 -22.40 7.50
C GLY A 583 14.07 -21.40 6.42
N PHE A 584 14.55 -21.54 5.18
CA PHE A 584 13.96 -20.78 4.07
C PHE A 584 12.54 -21.24 3.80
N ARG A 585 11.62 -20.32 3.46
CA ARG A 585 10.25 -20.73 3.13
C ARG A 585 10.16 -21.18 1.67
N SER A 586 9.72 -22.42 1.44
CA SER A 586 9.38 -22.84 0.08
C SER A 586 8.20 -22.02 -0.42
N LEU A 587 8.37 -21.37 -1.57
CA LEU A 587 7.30 -20.61 -2.22
C LEU A 587 6.12 -21.49 -2.65
N HIS A 588 6.32 -22.81 -2.83
CA HIS A 588 5.21 -23.75 -3.06
C HIS A 588 4.34 -23.87 -1.82
N ASP A 589 4.94 -24.00 -0.63
CA ASP A 589 4.23 -24.08 0.65
C ASP A 589 3.57 -22.76 1.00
N VAL A 590 4.24 -21.64 0.74
CA VAL A 590 3.68 -20.30 0.90
C VAL A 590 2.44 -20.11 0.01
N SER A 591 2.50 -20.53 -1.26
CA SER A 591 1.35 -20.51 -2.16
C SER A 591 0.22 -21.39 -1.62
N LYS A 592 0.53 -22.62 -1.19
CA LYS A 592 -0.43 -23.55 -0.58
C LYS A 592 -1.15 -22.93 0.62
N ALA A 593 -0.39 -22.31 1.53
CA ALA A 593 -0.91 -21.63 2.71
C ALA A 593 -1.81 -20.43 2.35
N PHE A 594 -1.45 -19.64 1.32
CA PHE A 594 -2.31 -18.55 0.86
C PHE A 594 -3.63 -19.05 0.28
N PHE A 595 -3.63 -20.15 -0.47
CA PHE A 595 -4.87 -20.75 -0.96
C PHE A 595 -5.71 -21.38 0.16
N ALA A 596 -5.09 -21.88 1.22
CA ALA A 596 -5.81 -22.34 2.41
C ALA A 596 -6.50 -21.18 3.12
N LYS A 597 -5.79 -20.06 3.32
CA LYS A 597 -6.36 -18.81 3.83
C LYS A 597 -7.47 -18.27 2.92
N LEU A 598 -7.30 -18.37 1.60
CA LEU A 598 -8.30 -17.92 0.63
C LEU A 598 -9.58 -18.78 0.70
N TRP A 599 -9.44 -20.09 0.88
CA TRP A 599 -10.57 -21.00 1.13
C TRP A 599 -11.29 -20.67 2.43
N TRP A 600 -10.55 -20.44 3.51
CA TRP A 600 -11.10 -20.00 4.79
C TRP A 600 -11.91 -18.71 4.63
N ASN A 601 -11.32 -17.67 4.03
CA ASN A 601 -12.00 -16.40 3.80
C ASN A 601 -13.27 -16.57 2.94
N PHE A 602 -13.21 -17.41 1.89
CA PHE A 602 -14.37 -17.72 1.07
C PHE A 602 -15.50 -18.39 1.87
N ARG A 603 -15.18 -19.18 2.90
CA ARG A 603 -16.17 -19.83 3.77
C ARG A 603 -16.69 -18.93 4.88
N THR A 604 -15.85 -18.09 5.47
CA THR A 604 -16.23 -17.30 6.64
C THR A 604 -16.75 -15.90 6.31
N ASP A 605 -16.26 -15.28 5.23
CA ASP A 605 -16.63 -13.91 4.86
C ASP A 605 -17.64 -13.90 3.71
N THR A 606 -18.90 -14.19 4.04
CA THR A 606 -20.02 -14.13 3.08
C THR A 606 -20.36 -12.69 2.66
N SER A 607 -19.79 -11.68 3.33
CA SER A 607 -20.09 -10.27 3.10
C SER A 607 -19.24 -9.63 1.98
N SER A 608 -18.09 -10.24 1.66
CA SER A 608 -17.18 -9.79 0.60
C SER A 608 -17.80 -9.92 -0.80
N LEU A 609 -17.56 -8.91 -1.63
CA LEU A 609 -18.00 -8.90 -3.03
C LEU A 609 -17.40 -10.06 -3.83
N TRP A 610 -16.13 -10.39 -3.56
CA TRP A 610 -15.45 -11.50 -4.22
C TRP A 610 -16.05 -12.85 -3.82
N ALA A 611 -16.24 -13.10 -2.52
CA ALA A 611 -16.79 -14.36 -2.01
C ALA A 611 -18.20 -14.60 -2.57
N SER A 612 -19.06 -13.57 -2.52
CA SER A 612 -20.42 -13.61 -3.10
C SER A 612 -20.39 -13.91 -4.61
N PHE A 613 -19.48 -13.28 -5.37
CA PHE A 613 -19.33 -13.54 -6.80
C PHE A 613 -18.89 -14.99 -7.08
N MET A 614 -17.89 -15.49 -6.36
CA MET A 614 -17.37 -16.85 -6.52
C MET A 614 -18.43 -17.90 -6.17
N TRP A 615 -19.17 -17.66 -5.08
CA TRP A 615 -20.27 -18.52 -4.66
C TRP A 615 -21.33 -18.65 -5.75
N ASN A 616 -21.81 -17.51 -6.27
CA ASN A 616 -22.85 -17.51 -7.31
C ASN A 616 -22.35 -18.10 -8.63
N LYS A 617 -21.08 -17.87 -8.99
CA LYS A 617 -20.48 -18.38 -10.23
C LYS A 617 -20.28 -19.90 -10.20
N TYR A 618 -19.74 -20.46 -9.11
CA TYR A 618 -19.28 -21.85 -9.05
C TYR A 618 -20.16 -22.76 -8.21
N CYS A 619 -20.74 -22.29 -7.10
CA CYS A 619 -21.52 -23.13 -6.21
C CYS A 619 -22.94 -23.38 -6.72
N LYS A 620 -23.57 -22.41 -7.41
CA LYS A 620 -24.89 -22.57 -8.05
C LYS A 620 -25.94 -23.26 -7.17
N LYS A 621 -26.08 -22.81 -5.91
CA LYS A 621 -26.95 -23.38 -4.84
C LYS A 621 -26.46 -24.68 -4.18
N MET A 622 -25.36 -25.29 -4.63
CA MET A 622 -24.73 -26.41 -3.94
C MET A 622 -23.81 -25.93 -2.82
N HIS A 623 -23.60 -26.77 -1.80
CA HIS A 623 -22.64 -26.49 -0.74
C HIS A 623 -21.19 -26.50 -1.27
N PRO A 624 -20.31 -25.56 -0.87
CA PRO A 624 -18.92 -25.50 -1.34
C PRO A 624 -18.13 -26.80 -1.28
N THR A 625 -18.40 -27.65 -0.27
CA THR A 625 -17.70 -28.92 -0.06
C THR A 625 -17.93 -29.94 -1.19
N VAL A 626 -19.10 -29.90 -1.83
CA VAL A 626 -19.47 -30.86 -2.90
C VAL A 626 -19.30 -30.30 -4.30
N THR A 627 -18.96 -29.02 -4.45
CA THR A 627 -18.82 -28.38 -5.76
C THR A 627 -17.66 -28.96 -6.57
N ARG A 628 -17.88 -29.13 -7.89
CA ARG A 628 -16.89 -29.66 -8.84
C ARG A 628 -16.24 -28.54 -9.66
N GLY A 629 -15.01 -28.79 -10.14
CA GLY A 629 -14.16 -27.79 -10.81
C GLY A 629 -14.17 -27.78 -12.35
N GLN A 630 -15.13 -28.45 -13.00
CA GLN A 630 -15.15 -28.53 -14.47
C GLN A 630 -15.36 -27.15 -15.11
N GLY A 631 -14.51 -26.78 -16.08
CA GLY A 631 -14.53 -25.46 -16.72
C GLY A 631 -14.14 -24.29 -15.79
N ALA A 632 -13.70 -24.55 -14.56
CA ALA A 632 -13.43 -23.52 -13.58
C ALA A 632 -12.04 -22.87 -13.71
N SER A 633 -11.85 -21.74 -13.03
CA SER A 633 -10.65 -20.95 -13.15
C SER A 633 -9.45 -21.65 -12.52
N HIS A 634 -8.25 -21.16 -12.82
CA HIS A 634 -7.04 -21.67 -12.18
C HIS A 634 -7.02 -21.45 -10.67
N VAL A 635 -7.66 -20.36 -10.21
CA VAL A 635 -7.82 -20.05 -8.79
C VAL A 635 -8.80 -21.04 -8.15
N TRP A 636 -10.01 -21.17 -8.71
CA TRP A 636 -11.03 -22.06 -8.15
C TRP A 636 -10.60 -23.53 -8.15
N ARG A 637 -9.93 -24.00 -9.22
CA ARG A 637 -9.39 -25.36 -9.24
C ARG A 637 -8.36 -25.60 -8.15
N LYS A 638 -7.48 -24.64 -7.89
CA LYS A 638 -6.50 -24.74 -6.80
C LYS A 638 -7.19 -24.68 -5.43
N MET A 639 -8.22 -23.85 -5.28
CA MET A 639 -9.05 -23.81 -4.08
C MET A 639 -9.72 -25.16 -3.80
N ILE A 640 -10.28 -25.83 -4.82
CA ILE A 640 -10.86 -27.17 -4.67
C ILE A 640 -9.80 -28.20 -4.23
N THR A 641 -8.59 -28.18 -4.81
CA THR A 641 -7.52 -29.08 -4.34
C THR A 641 -7.15 -28.82 -2.88
N ILE A 642 -7.09 -27.55 -2.48
CA ILE A 642 -6.74 -27.20 -1.10
C ILE A 642 -7.87 -27.48 -0.11
N ARG A 643 -9.13 -27.38 -0.55
CA ARG A 643 -10.31 -27.75 0.24
C ARG A 643 -10.17 -29.16 0.81
N GLU A 644 -9.76 -30.13 -0.01
CA GLU A 644 -9.58 -31.53 0.42
C GLU A 644 -8.60 -31.65 1.60
N GLU A 645 -7.61 -30.76 1.67
CA GLU A 645 -6.59 -30.73 2.72
C GLU A 645 -6.97 -29.90 3.96
N VAL A 646 -7.89 -28.94 3.84
CA VAL A 646 -8.15 -27.95 4.90
C VAL A 646 -9.52 -28.13 5.53
N GLU A 647 -10.52 -28.63 4.79
CA GLU A 647 -11.91 -28.69 5.25
C GLU A 647 -12.08 -29.56 6.51
N HIS A 648 -11.34 -30.67 6.62
CA HIS A 648 -11.38 -31.54 7.80
C HIS A 648 -10.82 -30.86 9.08
N ASN A 649 -10.01 -29.81 8.91
CA ASN A 649 -9.46 -29.02 10.02
C ASN A 649 -10.33 -27.82 10.39
N ILE A 650 -11.43 -27.57 9.66
CA ILE A 650 -12.38 -26.51 9.95
C ILE A 650 -13.47 -27.08 10.85
N TRP A 651 -13.69 -26.43 11.99
CA TRP A 651 -14.78 -26.75 12.91
C TRP A 651 -15.74 -25.56 13.03
N TRP A 652 -17.03 -25.82 12.92
CA TRP A 652 -18.09 -24.82 13.02
C TRP A 652 -18.76 -24.88 14.39
N GLN A 653 -18.62 -23.81 15.17
CA GLN A 653 -19.40 -23.63 16.38
C GLN A 653 -20.79 -23.09 16.01
N ILE A 654 -21.82 -23.92 16.16
CA ILE A 654 -23.20 -23.56 15.84
C ILE A 654 -23.69 -22.52 16.86
N LYS A 655 -23.97 -21.31 16.39
CA LYS A 655 -24.59 -20.22 17.17
C LYS A 655 -25.86 -19.65 16.51
N ALA A 656 -26.14 -20.05 15.27
CA ALA A 656 -27.28 -19.62 14.46
C ALA A 656 -27.55 -20.65 13.35
N GLY A 657 -28.74 -20.60 12.73
CA GLY A 657 -29.23 -21.57 11.73
C GLY A 657 -28.64 -21.44 10.31
N ASN A 658 -27.42 -20.93 10.15
CA ASN A 658 -26.81 -20.69 8.83
C ASN A 658 -25.85 -21.80 8.38
N SER A 659 -25.48 -22.72 9.27
CA SER A 659 -24.59 -23.85 8.98
C SER A 659 -25.36 -25.03 8.40
N SER A 660 -24.72 -25.77 7.51
CA SER A 660 -25.29 -26.98 6.92
C SER A 660 -25.09 -28.19 7.83
N PHE A 661 -26.19 -28.81 8.27
CA PHE A 661 -26.17 -30.00 9.12
C PHE A 661 -25.31 -31.14 8.55
N TRP A 662 -25.43 -31.43 7.26
CA TRP A 662 -24.74 -32.55 6.61
C TRP A 662 -23.31 -32.22 6.17
N PHE A 663 -23.07 -30.98 5.75
CA PHE A 663 -21.84 -30.63 5.03
C PHE A 663 -20.83 -29.82 5.85
N ASP A 664 -21.24 -29.18 6.95
CA ASP A 664 -20.33 -28.48 7.85
C ASP A 664 -19.89 -29.39 9.00
N ASN A 665 -18.61 -29.38 9.34
CA ASN A 665 -18.08 -30.14 10.48
C ASN A 665 -18.37 -29.40 11.80
N TRP A 666 -19.51 -29.71 12.42
CA TRP A 666 -19.87 -29.22 13.75
C TRP A 666 -19.61 -30.25 14.86
N THR A 667 -19.50 -31.53 14.51
CA THR A 667 -19.26 -32.67 15.43
C THR A 667 -17.81 -32.80 15.89
N LYS A 668 -16.87 -32.08 15.27
CA LYS A 668 -15.40 -32.24 15.39
C LYS A 668 -14.86 -33.57 14.87
N GLN A 669 -15.71 -34.49 14.45
CA GLN A 669 -15.34 -35.78 13.86
C GLN A 669 -15.30 -35.73 12.31
N GLY A 670 -15.68 -34.59 11.72
CA GLY A 670 -15.79 -34.41 10.27
C GLY A 670 -17.21 -34.04 9.86
N ALA A 671 -17.39 -33.67 8.59
CA ALA A 671 -18.73 -33.47 8.05
C ALA A 671 -19.44 -34.83 7.88
N LEU A 672 -20.69 -34.93 8.36
CA LEU A 672 -21.48 -36.17 8.34
C LEU A 672 -21.62 -36.77 6.93
N TRP A 673 -21.62 -35.92 5.89
CA TRP A 673 -21.62 -36.35 4.49
C TRP A 673 -20.49 -37.34 4.11
N TYR A 674 -19.34 -37.30 4.80
CA TYR A 674 -18.20 -38.17 4.53
C TYR A 674 -18.09 -39.35 5.51
N VAL A 675 -19.00 -39.46 6.47
CA VAL A 675 -19.07 -40.61 7.37
C VAL A 675 -19.85 -41.70 6.64
N GLU A 676 -19.14 -42.70 6.10
CA GLU A 676 -19.74 -43.86 5.42
C GLU A 676 -20.56 -44.73 6.40
N GLU A 677 -21.65 -45.32 5.91
CA GLU A 677 -22.58 -46.22 6.64
C GLU A 677 -21.90 -47.43 7.32
N ASN A 678 -20.68 -47.81 6.92
CA ASN A 678 -20.01 -49.03 7.41
C ASN A 678 -19.37 -48.93 8.80
N ASN A 679 -19.37 -47.75 9.43
CA ASN A 679 -18.95 -47.55 10.82
C ASN A 679 -20.05 -46.96 11.70
N ALA A 680 -21.31 -46.97 11.24
CA ALA A 680 -22.45 -46.73 12.10
C ALA A 680 -22.67 -47.95 13.00
N VAL A 681 -21.80 -48.12 14.01
CA VAL A 681 -22.31 -48.64 15.28
C VAL A 681 -23.41 -47.66 15.67
N GLU A 682 -24.60 -48.17 15.97
CA GLU A 682 -25.73 -47.42 16.53
C GLU A 682 -25.34 -46.80 17.89
N GLU A 683 -24.38 -45.87 17.91
CA GLU A 683 -24.28 -44.92 18.99
C GLU A 683 -25.31 -43.85 18.66
N GLU A 684 -26.44 -43.92 19.36
CA GLU A 684 -27.44 -42.87 19.44
C GLU A 684 -26.74 -41.52 19.56
N ILE A 685 -26.72 -40.75 18.48
CA ILE A 685 -26.38 -39.33 18.54
C ILE A 685 -27.59 -38.65 19.21
N GLU A 686 -27.66 -38.78 20.54
CA GLU A 686 -28.57 -38.02 21.37
C GLU A 686 -28.19 -36.54 21.26
N VAL A 687 -28.90 -35.80 20.41
CA VAL A 687 -28.84 -34.33 20.40
C VAL A 687 -29.53 -33.83 21.67
N LYS A 688 -28.80 -33.85 22.78
CA LYS A 688 -29.22 -33.27 24.05
C LYS A 688 -29.20 -31.74 23.93
N TYR A 689 -30.35 -31.21 23.53
CA TYR A 689 -30.80 -29.81 23.61
C TYR A 689 -30.36 -28.87 22.48
N PHE A 690 -31.38 -28.41 21.72
CA PHE A 690 -31.40 -27.10 21.08
C PHE A 690 -32.11 -26.13 22.04
N THR A 691 -31.37 -25.21 22.64
CA THR A 691 -31.91 -24.01 23.29
C THR A 691 -31.10 -22.81 22.86
#